data_AF-A0A327NNQ4-F1
#
_entry.id   AF-A0A327NNQ4-F1
#
_cell.length_a   1.000
_cell.length_b   1.000
_cell.length_c   1.000
_cell.angle_alpha   90.00
_cell.angle_beta   90.00
_cell.angle_gamma   90.00
#
_symmetry.space_group_name_H-M   'P 1'
#
loop_
_entity.id
_entity.type
_entity.pdbx_description
1 polymer ?
#
loop_
_entity_poly.entity_id
_entity_poly.type
_entity_poly.pdbx_seq_one_letter_code
_entity_poly.pdbx_strand_id
1 'polypeptide(L)'
;MDSKTVFELRNEAKDLSGIEKLNKLNNALNISRRLYLEDSSDGWIQKAFAWILIDLCKYYIADKNLNQASVCFKELNTIDFQGYEDDIIENQKSFLRPKIDINYSEVQKAEDYSKSGKNQEALSIFKNLISQSKLTELHHESYGWVIYRYIKAEENNLSSIEVRTFLRDYMNLKNERPSMLHSMILNFALNYSKTHSDFKFYSFFLLWNPDNLRHEDLHDGYKDGKDIPSLISRICREFVNSNTGINIEEFLSKINLNKETVLDFFRETIFWNIFNTHKENKFSELWSLFEQYNTNYSKHGQSKWHSEILNLAERFMKENDEWHFFNFFKNWNPENLRKDDWKETKKDEHTYKPLATKAIKKAFEVLKTQQSENDLSWLIKLYETAIKLFPEDEWLLREKALLHFKNNELDLAIKIYKQLVLKLANKHYIWQEFSDCIVSDNSLKIGMLSKALRLEKNEDFLGDIHLELSKLLIDDNLLENALVELEAYKKHRELKGWKLSPQYEDLSKKASSIKQSLTDNRELYKKFIPLAENFAYADFLWTEVVLVDKWKDDKGKDRLTFTDGKSIEFVIGKNRFEVLKQSELGQILKFKLHKQEIKKEVEAKFSWLGKTVVTEYKHIPLVAEKSEKKHWEILEDTFAIVDYINKEKSIIHAITTDNKEVFFPQIKSELQIGDFVTAKIYTKKFKDDNRTELRQIQKIDKGSVISKFQTQIAIVDGVNEQKQLFHFIISSKLQGIVKYTETNLRPNEGDFVKLSFATKTDKDKKLRLKILSIETTEEVNPNLRKDITGIMEMKYKNYDEDNPDFAFIGDYYVPKYLLEKHNIIDDCRVNARAIYAGDKWKVTEIEKI
;
A
#
# COMPACT_ATOMS: atom_id res chain seq x y z
N MET A 1 -13.78 -34.55 -52.65
CA MET A 1 -14.70 -34.11 -53.73
C MET A 1 -15.08 -32.69 -53.41
N ASP A 2 -15.08 -31.81 -54.40
CA ASP A 2 -15.30 -30.37 -54.24
C ASP A 2 -16.67 -29.95 -54.80
N SER A 3 -17.03 -28.67 -54.66
CA SER A 3 -18.26 -28.10 -55.23
C SER A 3 -18.35 -28.28 -56.76
N LYS A 4 -17.20 -28.32 -57.45
CA LYS A 4 -17.12 -28.60 -58.90
C LYS A 4 -17.65 -29.99 -59.23
N THR A 5 -17.29 -31.00 -58.44
CA THR A 5 -17.82 -32.38 -58.58
C THR A 5 -19.34 -32.40 -58.47
N VAL A 6 -19.93 -31.62 -57.57
CA VAL A 6 -21.40 -31.50 -57.40
C VAL A 6 -22.03 -30.90 -58.66
N PHE A 7 -21.44 -29.83 -59.21
CA PHE A 7 -21.93 -29.20 -60.43
C PHE A 7 -21.79 -30.09 -61.68
N GLU A 8 -20.74 -30.90 -61.77
CA GLU A 8 -20.56 -31.89 -62.83
C GLU A 8 -21.68 -32.95 -62.78
N LEU A 9 -21.94 -33.54 -61.61
CA LEU A 9 -23.04 -34.49 -61.41
C LEU A 9 -24.42 -33.87 -61.70
N ARG A 10 -24.61 -32.61 -61.33
CA ARG A 10 -25.81 -31.84 -61.65
C ARG A 10 -25.98 -31.69 -63.17
N ASN A 11 -24.89 -31.38 -63.87
CA ASN A 11 -24.93 -31.17 -65.31
C ASN A 11 -25.25 -32.48 -66.05
N GLU A 12 -24.64 -33.59 -65.64
CA GLU A 12 -24.97 -34.93 -66.15
C GLU A 12 -26.44 -35.30 -65.93
N ALA A 13 -27.02 -34.91 -64.78
CA ALA A 13 -28.43 -35.19 -64.48
C ALA A 13 -29.43 -34.44 -65.38
N LYS A 14 -29.01 -33.41 -66.13
CA LYS A 14 -29.91 -32.65 -67.01
C LYS A 14 -30.47 -33.50 -68.14
N ASP A 15 -29.64 -34.37 -68.70
CA ASP A 15 -29.96 -35.19 -69.87
C ASP A 15 -30.61 -36.53 -69.51
N LEU A 16 -30.74 -36.82 -68.20
CA LEU A 16 -31.38 -38.03 -67.67
C LEU A 16 -32.88 -37.81 -67.39
N SER A 17 -33.64 -38.90 -67.26
CA SER A 17 -35.05 -38.88 -66.84
C SER A 17 -35.37 -40.04 -65.87
N GLY A 18 -36.52 -39.95 -65.19
CA GLY A 18 -36.98 -40.99 -64.25
C GLY A 18 -35.96 -41.32 -63.14
N ILE A 19 -35.84 -42.61 -62.81
CA ILE A 19 -35.04 -43.11 -61.69
C ILE A 19 -33.54 -42.82 -61.84
N GLU A 20 -33.02 -42.78 -63.06
CA GLU A 20 -31.59 -42.51 -63.33
C GLU A 20 -31.23 -41.07 -62.96
N LYS A 21 -32.10 -40.12 -63.30
CA LYS A 21 -31.96 -38.73 -62.88
C LYS A 21 -32.01 -38.59 -61.36
N LEU A 22 -32.97 -39.25 -60.72
CA LEU A 22 -33.14 -39.21 -59.27
C LEU A 22 -31.91 -39.77 -58.55
N ASN A 23 -31.38 -40.91 -58.99
CA ASN A 23 -30.17 -41.52 -58.43
C ASN A 23 -28.96 -40.58 -58.55
N LYS A 24 -28.80 -39.92 -59.70
CA LYS A 24 -27.71 -38.96 -59.92
C LYS A 24 -27.84 -37.73 -59.02
N LEU A 25 -29.03 -37.15 -58.91
CA LEU A 25 -29.30 -36.01 -58.02
C LEU A 25 -29.12 -36.37 -56.54
N ASN A 26 -29.55 -37.56 -56.11
CA ASN A 26 -29.34 -38.02 -54.74
C ASN A 26 -27.86 -38.26 -54.41
N ASN A 27 -27.06 -38.74 -55.37
CA ASN A 27 -25.61 -38.82 -55.21
C ASN A 27 -24.99 -37.42 -55.03
N ALA A 28 -25.37 -36.46 -55.89
CA ALA A 28 -24.93 -35.08 -55.78
C ALA A 28 -25.35 -34.45 -54.44
N LEU A 29 -26.58 -34.72 -53.97
CA LEU A 29 -27.10 -34.23 -52.69
C LEU A 29 -26.28 -34.72 -51.50
N ASN A 30 -25.92 -36.01 -51.48
CA ASN A 30 -25.10 -36.58 -50.40
C ASN A 30 -23.71 -35.91 -50.34
N ILE A 31 -23.11 -35.63 -51.51
CA ILE A 31 -21.81 -34.95 -51.57
C ILE A 31 -21.95 -33.49 -51.11
N SER A 32 -22.93 -32.76 -51.64
CA SER A 32 -23.12 -31.34 -51.30
C SER A 32 -23.50 -31.13 -49.85
N ARG A 33 -24.32 -32.00 -49.27
CA ARG A 33 -24.72 -31.94 -47.85
C ARG A 33 -23.52 -32.15 -46.94
N ARG A 34 -22.64 -33.11 -47.24
CA ARG A 34 -21.40 -33.32 -46.47
C ARG A 34 -20.48 -32.10 -46.55
N LEU A 35 -20.30 -31.54 -47.75
CA LEU A 35 -19.48 -30.34 -47.93
C LEU A 35 -20.02 -29.15 -47.14
N TYR A 36 -21.34 -28.96 -47.13
CA TYR A 36 -21.97 -27.90 -46.35
C TYR A 36 -21.83 -28.09 -44.83
N LEU A 37 -21.78 -29.34 -44.35
CA LEU A 37 -21.50 -29.63 -42.94
C LEU A 37 -20.02 -29.41 -42.56
N GLU A 38 -19.10 -29.61 -43.51
CA GLU A 38 -17.66 -29.39 -43.31
C GLU A 38 -17.30 -27.90 -43.35
N ASP A 39 -17.89 -27.14 -44.29
CA ASP A 39 -17.69 -25.70 -44.43
C ASP A 39 -18.97 -25.02 -44.95
N SER A 40 -19.82 -24.58 -44.02
CA SER A 40 -21.07 -23.87 -44.32
C SER A 40 -20.86 -22.41 -44.74
N SER A 41 -19.63 -21.90 -44.68
CA SER A 41 -19.29 -20.51 -44.99
C SER A 41 -18.88 -20.27 -46.44
N ASP A 42 -18.48 -21.32 -47.15
CA ASP A 42 -18.09 -21.22 -48.55
C ASP A 42 -19.31 -21.02 -49.47
N GLY A 43 -19.34 -19.86 -50.16
CA GLY A 43 -20.42 -19.49 -51.06
C GLY A 43 -20.61 -20.42 -52.27
N TRP A 44 -19.57 -21.11 -52.75
CA TRP A 44 -19.71 -22.10 -53.82
C TRP A 44 -20.30 -23.41 -53.32
N ILE A 45 -19.96 -23.83 -52.09
CA ILE A 45 -20.58 -24.99 -51.42
C ILE A 45 -22.07 -24.73 -51.18
N GLN A 46 -22.42 -23.55 -50.65
CA GLN A 46 -23.81 -23.12 -50.45
C GLN A 46 -24.62 -23.17 -51.76
N LYS A 47 -24.07 -22.59 -52.85
CA LYS A 47 -24.73 -22.59 -54.16
C LYS A 47 -24.87 -24.00 -54.73
N ALA A 48 -23.82 -24.82 -54.65
CA ALA A 48 -23.86 -26.20 -55.12
C ALA A 48 -24.98 -26.99 -54.42
N PHE A 49 -25.07 -26.86 -53.10
CA PHE A 49 -26.11 -27.51 -52.31
C PHE A 49 -27.52 -27.00 -52.64
N ALA A 50 -27.70 -25.68 -52.71
CA ALA A 50 -28.97 -25.06 -53.05
C ALA A 50 -29.50 -25.49 -54.43
N TRP A 51 -28.63 -25.53 -55.44
CA TRP A 51 -29.03 -25.92 -56.80
C TRP A 51 -29.46 -27.38 -56.91
N ILE A 52 -28.81 -28.30 -56.18
CA ILE A 52 -29.25 -29.70 -56.13
C ILE A 52 -30.63 -29.82 -55.48
N LEU A 53 -30.86 -29.11 -54.37
CA LEU A 53 -32.17 -29.08 -53.70
C LEU A 53 -33.26 -28.49 -54.60
N ILE A 54 -32.97 -27.41 -55.33
CA ILE A 54 -33.89 -26.82 -56.32
C ILE A 54 -34.25 -27.83 -57.42
N ASP A 55 -33.26 -28.55 -57.95
CA ASP A 55 -33.50 -29.52 -59.02
C ASP A 55 -34.29 -30.75 -58.50
N LEU A 56 -34.05 -31.18 -57.26
CA LEU A 56 -34.84 -32.21 -56.59
C LEU A 56 -36.28 -31.74 -56.33
N CYS A 57 -36.49 -30.50 -55.89
CA CYS A 57 -37.83 -29.92 -55.76
C CYS A 57 -38.57 -29.97 -57.10
N LYS A 58 -37.94 -29.53 -58.19
CA LYS A 58 -38.53 -29.57 -59.54
C LYS A 58 -38.85 -31.00 -59.99
N TYR A 59 -37.95 -31.95 -59.72
CA TYR A 59 -38.17 -33.36 -60.00
C TYR A 59 -39.41 -33.90 -59.27
N TYR A 60 -39.48 -33.71 -57.95
CA TYR A 60 -40.57 -34.23 -57.15
C TYR A 60 -41.92 -33.53 -57.42
N ILE A 61 -41.92 -32.25 -57.79
CA ILE A 61 -43.13 -31.56 -58.28
C ILE A 61 -43.63 -32.23 -59.55
N ALA A 62 -42.75 -32.51 -60.51
CA ALA A 62 -43.12 -33.18 -61.76
C ALA A 62 -43.65 -34.61 -61.53
N ASP A 63 -43.08 -35.31 -60.55
CA ASP A 63 -43.47 -36.65 -60.10
C ASP A 63 -44.73 -36.67 -59.19
N LYS A 64 -45.35 -35.50 -58.94
CA LYS A 64 -46.48 -35.32 -58.02
C LYS A 64 -46.20 -35.77 -56.57
N ASN A 65 -44.93 -35.89 -56.19
CA ASN A 65 -44.50 -36.24 -54.84
C ASN A 65 -44.21 -34.97 -54.03
N LEU A 66 -45.28 -34.23 -53.70
CA LEU A 66 -45.15 -32.95 -52.99
C LEU A 66 -44.53 -33.09 -51.59
N ASN A 67 -44.66 -34.26 -50.96
CA ASN A 67 -44.03 -34.54 -49.67
C ASN A 67 -42.50 -34.46 -49.77
N GLN A 68 -41.90 -35.12 -50.76
CA GLN A 68 -40.45 -35.08 -50.97
C GLN A 68 -39.97 -33.72 -51.51
N ALA A 69 -40.79 -33.06 -52.34
CA ALA A 69 -40.52 -31.68 -52.75
C ALA A 69 -40.47 -30.73 -51.54
N SER A 70 -41.41 -30.90 -50.60
CA SER A 70 -41.47 -30.12 -49.34
C SER A 70 -40.26 -30.38 -48.44
N VAL A 71 -39.81 -31.63 -48.31
CA VAL A 71 -38.58 -31.97 -47.57
C VAL A 71 -37.36 -31.25 -48.16
N CYS A 72 -37.17 -31.32 -49.49
CA CYS A 72 -36.06 -30.64 -50.16
C CYS A 72 -36.16 -29.11 -50.05
N PHE A 73 -37.38 -28.57 -50.16
CA PHE A 73 -37.61 -27.13 -50.06
C PHE A 73 -37.37 -26.60 -48.65
N LYS A 74 -37.73 -27.38 -47.62
CA LYS A 74 -37.42 -27.06 -46.23
C LYS A 74 -35.90 -27.00 -46.03
N GLU A 75 -35.16 -27.99 -46.51
CA GLU A 75 -33.70 -28.01 -46.42
C GLU A 75 -33.06 -26.84 -47.20
N LEU A 76 -33.62 -26.49 -48.37
CA LEU A 76 -33.17 -25.34 -49.17
C LEU A 76 -33.31 -24.02 -48.41
N ASN A 77 -34.35 -23.87 -47.60
CA ASN A 77 -34.56 -22.67 -46.80
C ASN A 77 -33.61 -22.58 -45.60
N THR A 78 -32.97 -23.67 -45.18
CA THR A 78 -32.00 -23.66 -44.07
C THR A 78 -30.59 -23.22 -44.46
N ILE A 79 -30.34 -22.96 -45.75
CA ILE A 79 -29.02 -22.49 -46.22
C ILE A 79 -28.86 -21.01 -45.87
N ASP A 80 -27.89 -20.69 -45.03
CA ASP A 80 -27.52 -19.32 -44.65
C ASP A 80 -26.43 -18.80 -45.59
N PHE A 81 -26.75 -17.81 -46.41
CA PHE A 81 -25.80 -17.19 -47.34
C PHE A 81 -24.97 -16.04 -46.72
N GLN A 82 -24.84 -16.01 -45.39
CA GLN A 82 -23.94 -15.09 -44.65
C GLN A 82 -24.09 -13.62 -45.06
N GLY A 83 -25.33 -13.18 -45.28
CA GLY A 83 -25.65 -11.78 -45.59
C GLY A 83 -25.59 -11.37 -47.07
N TYR A 84 -25.38 -12.30 -48.00
CA TYR A 84 -25.55 -12.06 -49.45
C TYR A 84 -26.71 -12.90 -50.01
N GLU A 85 -27.83 -12.29 -50.39
CA GLU A 85 -28.91 -13.00 -51.07
C GLU A 85 -28.52 -13.27 -52.54
N ASP A 86 -28.51 -14.54 -52.95
CA ASP A 86 -28.40 -14.88 -54.36
C ASP A 86 -29.79 -14.74 -55.00
N ASP A 87 -30.05 -13.58 -55.62
CA ASP A 87 -31.32 -13.23 -56.26
C ASP A 87 -31.88 -14.35 -57.16
N ILE A 88 -31.01 -15.13 -57.80
CA ILE A 88 -31.45 -16.22 -58.68
C ILE A 88 -32.04 -17.36 -57.86
N ILE A 89 -31.37 -17.77 -56.78
CA ILE A 89 -31.83 -18.82 -55.86
C ILE A 89 -33.11 -18.37 -55.15
N GLU A 90 -33.20 -17.13 -54.70
CA GLU A 90 -34.41 -16.58 -54.06
C GLU A 90 -35.60 -16.51 -55.02
N ASN A 91 -35.36 -16.13 -56.28
CA ASN A 91 -36.38 -16.21 -57.32
C ASN A 91 -36.82 -17.66 -57.59
N GLN A 92 -35.91 -18.64 -57.53
CA GLN A 92 -36.28 -20.05 -57.61
C GLN A 92 -37.11 -20.48 -56.39
N LYS A 93 -36.75 -20.08 -55.17
CA LYS A 93 -37.55 -20.37 -53.97
C LYS A 93 -38.97 -19.82 -54.11
N SER A 94 -39.10 -18.57 -54.56
CA SER A 94 -40.39 -17.90 -54.81
C SER A 94 -41.22 -18.62 -55.87
N PHE A 95 -40.60 -19.14 -56.92
CA PHE A 95 -41.27 -19.92 -57.97
C PHE A 95 -41.72 -21.31 -57.48
N LEU A 96 -40.92 -21.96 -56.64
CA LEU A 96 -41.18 -23.30 -56.13
C LEU A 96 -42.27 -23.30 -55.05
N ARG A 97 -42.27 -22.30 -54.17
CA ARG A 97 -43.17 -22.21 -53.01
C ARG A 97 -44.67 -22.45 -53.34
N PRO A 98 -45.31 -21.74 -54.28
CA PRO A 98 -46.73 -21.95 -54.61
C PRO A 98 -47.04 -23.31 -55.24
N LYS A 99 -46.02 -24.02 -55.75
CA LYS A 99 -46.17 -25.35 -56.38
C LYS A 99 -46.00 -26.49 -55.40
N ILE A 100 -45.34 -26.24 -54.28
CA ILE A 100 -45.06 -27.20 -53.22
C ILE A 100 -46.11 -27.08 -52.11
N ASP A 101 -46.46 -25.84 -51.74
CA ASP A 101 -47.43 -25.54 -50.71
C ASP A 101 -48.83 -25.31 -51.32
N ILE A 102 -49.71 -26.31 -51.15
CA ILE A 102 -51.10 -26.27 -51.60
C ILE A 102 -51.94 -25.16 -50.93
N ASN A 103 -51.50 -24.64 -49.78
CA ASN A 103 -52.19 -23.61 -49.00
C ASN A 103 -51.55 -22.21 -49.17
N TYR A 104 -50.53 -22.07 -50.03
CA TYR A 104 -49.75 -20.85 -50.18
C TYR A 104 -50.61 -19.61 -50.41
N SER A 105 -51.61 -19.69 -51.29
CA SER A 105 -52.50 -18.56 -51.60
C SER A 105 -53.36 -18.14 -50.41
N GLU A 106 -53.81 -19.08 -49.57
CA GLU A 106 -54.60 -18.78 -48.38
C GLU A 106 -53.74 -18.15 -47.28
N VAL A 107 -52.51 -18.67 -47.10
CA VAL A 107 -51.52 -18.12 -46.17
C VAL A 107 -51.09 -16.71 -46.58
N GLN A 108 -50.82 -16.47 -47.86
CA GLN A 108 -50.47 -15.14 -48.37
C GLN A 108 -51.61 -14.13 -48.13
N LYS A 109 -52.85 -14.54 -48.38
CA LYS A 109 -54.03 -13.72 -48.09
C LYS A 109 -54.13 -13.38 -46.61
N ALA A 110 -53.86 -14.33 -45.71
CA ALA A 110 -53.85 -14.09 -44.27
C ALA A 110 -52.73 -13.13 -43.85
N GLU A 111 -51.55 -13.24 -44.44
CA GLU A 111 -50.46 -12.29 -44.20
C GLU A 111 -50.83 -10.87 -44.63
N ASP A 112 -51.41 -10.72 -45.82
CA ASP A 112 -51.81 -9.41 -46.35
C ASP A 112 -52.89 -8.78 -45.47
N TYR A 113 -53.88 -9.56 -45.05
CA TYR A 113 -54.88 -9.13 -44.06
C TYR A 113 -54.25 -8.67 -42.76
N SER A 114 -53.34 -9.46 -42.20
CA SER A 114 -52.63 -9.12 -40.96
C SER A 114 -51.77 -7.86 -41.10
N LYS A 115 -51.05 -7.69 -42.21
CA LYS A 115 -50.25 -6.49 -42.50
C LYS A 115 -51.13 -5.24 -42.70
N SER A 116 -52.35 -5.41 -43.23
CA SER A 116 -53.34 -4.33 -43.40
C SER A 116 -54.20 -4.02 -42.16
N GLY A 117 -53.97 -4.69 -41.03
CA GLY A 117 -54.73 -4.48 -39.79
C GLY A 117 -56.03 -5.29 -39.66
N LYS A 118 -56.38 -6.11 -40.65
CA LYS A 118 -57.53 -7.05 -40.62
C LYS A 118 -57.17 -8.34 -39.88
N ASN A 119 -56.80 -8.18 -38.61
CA ASN A 119 -56.15 -9.25 -37.84
C ASN A 119 -57.11 -10.41 -37.50
N GLN A 120 -58.41 -10.13 -37.29
CA GLN A 120 -59.41 -11.14 -36.99
C GLN A 120 -59.66 -12.07 -38.19
N GLU A 121 -59.74 -11.49 -39.40
CA GLU A 121 -59.90 -12.23 -40.64
C GLU A 121 -58.66 -13.07 -40.96
N ALA A 122 -57.46 -12.51 -40.76
CA ALA A 122 -56.21 -13.25 -40.87
C ALA A 122 -56.16 -14.45 -39.91
N LEU A 123 -56.55 -14.24 -38.64
CA LEU A 123 -56.58 -15.30 -37.63
C LEU A 123 -57.61 -16.38 -37.98
N SER A 124 -58.76 -15.99 -38.53
CA SER A 124 -59.83 -16.91 -38.94
C SER A 124 -59.37 -17.86 -40.04
N ILE A 125 -58.55 -17.38 -40.99
CA ILE A 125 -57.94 -18.22 -42.03
C ILE A 125 -57.05 -19.28 -41.38
N PHE A 126 -56.16 -18.89 -40.46
CA PHE A 126 -55.29 -19.85 -39.77
C PHE A 126 -56.06 -20.84 -38.88
N LYS A 127 -57.12 -20.41 -38.18
CA LYS A 127 -58.00 -21.31 -37.42
C LYS A 127 -58.65 -22.37 -38.32
N ASN A 128 -59.07 -21.99 -39.53
CA ASN A 128 -59.62 -22.93 -40.51
C ASN A 128 -58.55 -23.90 -41.05
N LEU A 129 -57.32 -23.43 -41.31
CA LEU A 129 -56.21 -24.30 -41.69
C LEU A 129 -55.88 -25.33 -40.60
N ILE A 130 -55.93 -24.94 -39.33
CA ILE A 130 -55.71 -25.83 -38.18
C ILE A 130 -56.82 -26.87 -38.07
N SER A 131 -58.10 -26.46 -38.15
CA SER A 131 -59.23 -27.40 -38.02
C SER A 131 -59.26 -28.45 -39.14
N GLN A 132 -58.73 -28.12 -40.31
CA GLN A 132 -58.61 -29.03 -41.45
C GLN A 132 -57.27 -29.82 -41.46
N SER A 133 -56.42 -29.67 -40.44
CA SER A 133 -55.07 -30.28 -40.39
C SER A 133 -54.18 -29.93 -41.60
N LYS A 134 -54.35 -28.71 -42.15
CA LYS A 134 -53.62 -28.19 -43.31
C LYS A 134 -52.46 -27.25 -42.93
N LEU A 135 -52.37 -26.85 -41.67
CA LEU A 135 -51.24 -26.05 -41.19
C LEU A 135 -49.97 -26.92 -41.11
N THR A 136 -48.93 -26.52 -41.83
CA THR A 136 -47.63 -27.21 -41.82
C THR A 136 -46.54 -26.28 -41.25
N GLU A 137 -45.35 -26.83 -41.01
CA GLU A 137 -44.21 -26.07 -40.50
C GLU A 137 -43.82 -24.89 -41.40
N LEU A 138 -44.10 -24.96 -42.71
CA LEU A 138 -43.88 -23.87 -43.67
C LEU A 138 -44.71 -22.61 -43.37
N HIS A 139 -45.80 -22.74 -42.63
CA HIS A 139 -46.73 -21.64 -42.35
C HIS A 139 -46.55 -21.06 -40.93
N HIS A 140 -45.71 -21.69 -40.10
CA HIS A 140 -45.59 -21.34 -38.68
C HIS A 140 -45.10 -19.90 -38.46
N GLU A 141 -44.14 -19.41 -39.24
CA GLU A 141 -43.67 -18.02 -39.14
C GLU A 141 -44.79 -17.04 -39.49
N SER A 142 -45.49 -17.27 -40.61
CA SER A 142 -46.64 -16.45 -41.03
C SER A 142 -47.73 -16.43 -39.97
N TYR A 143 -48.09 -17.59 -39.42
CA TYR A 143 -49.09 -17.68 -38.36
C TYR A 143 -48.64 -16.95 -37.09
N GLY A 144 -47.37 -17.10 -36.69
CA GLY A 144 -46.83 -16.40 -35.55
C GLY A 144 -46.88 -14.87 -35.69
N TRP A 145 -46.61 -14.32 -36.88
CA TRP A 145 -46.81 -12.89 -37.16
C TRP A 145 -48.27 -12.48 -37.03
N VAL A 146 -49.22 -13.31 -37.49
CA VAL A 146 -50.66 -13.05 -37.31
C VAL A 146 -51.03 -13.05 -35.84
N ILE A 147 -50.55 -14.03 -35.05
CA ILE A 147 -50.75 -14.07 -33.60
C ILE A 147 -50.23 -12.77 -32.96
N TYR A 148 -48.98 -12.41 -33.22
CA TYR A 148 -48.34 -11.21 -32.65
C TYR A 148 -49.13 -9.93 -32.97
N ARG A 149 -49.50 -9.71 -34.23
CA ARG A 149 -50.24 -8.50 -34.63
C ARG A 149 -51.64 -8.47 -34.05
N TYR A 150 -52.31 -9.62 -33.96
CA TYR A 150 -53.63 -9.74 -33.35
C TYR A 150 -53.60 -9.41 -31.86
N ILE A 151 -52.77 -10.09 -31.07
CA ILE A 151 -52.71 -9.86 -29.61
C ILE A 151 -52.28 -8.43 -29.26
N LYS A 152 -51.44 -7.82 -30.10
CA LYS A 152 -51.02 -6.43 -29.93
C LYS A 152 -52.13 -5.42 -30.26
N ALA A 153 -52.93 -5.67 -31.29
CA ALA A 153 -54.02 -4.79 -31.67
C ALA A 153 -55.20 -4.88 -30.70
N GLU A 154 -55.47 -6.08 -30.18
CA GLU A 154 -56.62 -6.39 -29.33
C GLU A 154 -56.25 -6.54 -27.84
N GLU A 155 -55.09 -6.05 -27.41
CA GLU A 155 -54.56 -6.27 -26.05
C GLU A 155 -55.58 -5.90 -24.95
N ASN A 156 -56.29 -4.78 -25.12
CA ASN A 156 -57.28 -4.30 -24.15
C ASN A 156 -58.64 -5.01 -24.25
N ASN A 157 -58.89 -5.77 -25.32
CA ASN A 157 -60.15 -6.46 -25.58
C ASN A 157 -60.07 -7.96 -25.26
N LEU A 158 -58.86 -8.50 -25.17
CA LEU A 158 -58.62 -9.91 -24.85
C LEU A 158 -58.52 -10.11 -23.34
N SER A 159 -59.08 -11.22 -22.84
CA SER A 159 -58.83 -11.67 -21.48
C SER A 159 -57.40 -12.20 -21.33
N SER A 160 -56.88 -12.18 -20.11
CA SER A 160 -55.57 -12.75 -19.79
C SER A 160 -55.44 -14.23 -20.18
N ILE A 161 -56.53 -15.00 -20.08
CA ILE A 161 -56.56 -16.39 -20.55
C ILE A 161 -56.35 -16.47 -22.06
N GLU A 162 -56.99 -15.61 -22.84
CA GLU A 162 -56.86 -15.58 -24.29
C GLU A 162 -55.45 -15.18 -24.72
N VAL A 163 -54.87 -14.12 -24.13
CA VAL A 163 -53.49 -13.70 -24.43
C VAL A 163 -52.51 -14.83 -24.11
N ARG A 164 -52.60 -15.46 -22.93
CA ARG A 164 -51.75 -16.61 -22.57
C ARG A 164 -51.95 -17.81 -23.50
N THR A 165 -53.18 -18.03 -23.98
CA THR A 165 -53.48 -19.09 -24.96
C THR A 165 -52.74 -18.82 -26.26
N PHE A 166 -52.80 -17.60 -26.79
CA PHE A 166 -52.06 -17.22 -27.99
C PHE A 166 -50.54 -17.31 -27.83
N LEU A 167 -49.99 -16.88 -26.69
CA LEU A 167 -48.56 -17.01 -26.41
C LEU A 167 -48.14 -18.48 -26.35
N ARG A 168 -48.94 -19.35 -25.70
CA ARG A 168 -48.71 -20.80 -25.71
C ARG A 168 -48.78 -21.37 -27.12
N ASP A 169 -49.79 -20.99 -27.90
CA ASP A 169 -49.98 -21.47 -29.26
C ASP A 169 -48.79 -21.06 -30.14
N TYR A 170 -48.28 -19.83 -29.99
CA TYR A 170 -47.03 -19.40 -30.60
C TYR A 170 -45.82 -20.23 -30.17
N MET A 171 -45.68 -20.53 -28.87
CA MET A 171 -44.56 -21.35 -28.38
C MET A 171 -44.53 -22.76 -28.98
N ASN A 172 -45.71 -23.32 -29.31
CA ASN A 172 -45.84 -24.62 -29.98
C ASN A 172 -45.50 -24.59 -31.49
N LEU A 173 -45.35 -23.40 -32.08
CA LEU A 173 -44.92 -23.25 -33.47
C LEU A 173 -43.43 -23.56 -33.60
N LYS A 174 -43.07 -24.21 -34.70
CA LYS A 174 -41.69 -24.54 -35.08
C LYS A 174 -41.14 -23.54 -36.11
N ASN A 175 -41.35 -22.26 -35.86
CA ASN A 175 -40.79 -21.19 -36.66
C ASN A 175 -39.28 -21.02 -36.34
N GLU A 176 -38.53 -20.38 -37.23
CA GLU A 176 -37.09 -20.19 -37.04
C GLU A 176 -36.80 -19.29 -35.82
N ARG A 177 -35.79 -19.69 -35.03
CA ARG A 177 -35.35 -19.02 -33.80
C ARG A 177 -33.83 -19.13 -33.69
N PRO A 178 -33.12 -18.05 -33.30
CA PRO A 178 -33.65 -16.72 -32.97
C PRO A 178 -34.18 -15.97 -34.20
N SER A 179 -35.21 -15.12 -34.04
CA SER A 179 -35.80 -14.33 -35.13
C SER A 179 -36.45 -13.04 -34.64
N MET A 180 -36.69 -12.09 -35.56
CA MET A 180 -37.36 -10.82 -35.23
C MET A 180 -38.72 -11.05 -34.59
N LEU A 181 -39.54 -11.95 -35.14
CA LEU A 181 -40.83 -12.30 -34.56
C LEU A 181 -40.69 -12.78 -33.11
N HIS A 182 -39.69 -13.62 -32.86
CA HIS A 182 -39.46 -14.18 -31.53
C HIS A 182 -39.14 -13.09 -30.49
N SER A 183 -38.27 -12.12 -30.84
CA SER A 183 -37.99 -10.95 -29.99
C SER A 183 -39.22 -10.05 -29.81
N MET A 184 -40.05 -9.87 -30.85
CA MET A 184 -41.27 -9.07 -30.76
C MET A 184 -42.31 -9.71 -29.82
N ILE A 185 -42.42 -11.03 -29.82
CA ILE A 185 -43.25 -11.79 -28.86
C ILE A 185 -42.74 -11.59 -27.43
N LEU A 186 -41.43 -11.69 -27.20
CA LEU A 186 -40.86 -11.45 -25.86
C LEU A 186 -41.08 -10.01 -25.39
N ASN A 187 -40.88 -9.03 -26.26
CA ASN A 187 -41.11 -7.63 -25.94
C ASN A 187 -42.60 -7.32 -25.69
N PHE A 188 -43.53 -8.00 -26.37
CA PHE A 188 -44.96 -7.94 -26.04
C PHE A 188 -45.22 -8.52 -24.64
N ALA A 189 -44.74 -9.73 -24.36
CA ALA A 189 -44.91 -10.38 -23.05
C ALA A 189 -44.35 -9.54 -21.89
N LEU A 190 -43.19 -8.89 -22.09
CA LEU A 190 -42.59 -7.94 -21.15
C LEU A 190 -43.50 -6.73 -20.85
N ASN A 191 -44.12 -6.15 -21.87
CA ASN A 191 -44.99 -5.00 -21.65
C ASN A 191 -46.32 -5.41 -21.03
N TYR A 192 -46.84 -6.58 -21.43
CA TYR A 192 -48.05 -7.17 -20.88
C TYR A 192 -47.93 -7.45 -19.38
N SER A 193 -46.77 -7.94 -18.91
CA SER A 193 -46.54 -8.28 -17.51
C SER A 193 -46.65 -7.09 -16.55
N LYS A 194 -46.38 -5.87 -17.03
CA LYS A 194 -46.41 -4.64 -16.22
C LYS A 194 -47.78 -4.30 -15.67
N THR A 195 -48.82 -4.71 -16.39
CA THR A 195 -50.21 -4.40 -16.06
C THR A 195 -51.02 -5.64 -15.67
N HIS A 196 -50.44 -6.85 -15.81
CA HIS A 196 -51.12 -8.13 -15.58
C HIS A 196 -50.32 -9.04 -14.64
N SER A 197 -50.51 -8.88 -13.33
CA SER A 197 -49.77 -9.60 -12.28
C SER A 197 -50.02 -11.12 -12.23
N ASP A 198 -51.09 -11.58 -12.87
CA ASP A 198 -51.41 -12.99 -13.04
C ASP A 198 -50.56 -13.67 -14.13
N PHE A 199 -49.93 -12.89 -15.02
CA PHE A 199 -48.98 -13.40 -16.00
C PHE A 199 -47.58 -13.57 -15.40
N LYS A 200 -47.14 -14.83 -15.25
CA LYS A 200 -45.82 -15.18 -14.67
C LYS A 200 -44.71 -15.02 -15.71
N PHE A 201 -44.25 -13.77 -15.87
CA PHE A 201 -43.30 -13.41 -16.92
C PHE A 201 -41.97 -14.15 -16.85
N TYR A 202 -41.40 -14.37 -15.65
CA TYR A 202 -40.15 -15.13 -15.54
C TYR A 202 -40.30 -16.58 -16.03
N SER A 203 -41.40 -17.25 -15.69
CA SER A 203 -41.70 -18.59 -16.19
C SER A 203 -41.88 -18.61 -17.71
N PHE A 204 -42.55 -17.59 -18.26
CA PHE A 204 -42.66 -17.43 -19.71
C PHE A 204 -41.30 -17.18 -20.38
N PHE A 205 -40.44 -16.35 -19.79
CA PHE A 205 -39.10 -16.07 -20.31
C PHE A 205 -38.23 -17.33 -20.38
N LEU A 206 -38.29 -18.18 -19.35
CA LEU A 206 -37.61 -19.48 -19.36
C LEU A 206 -38.17 -20.42 -20.43
N LEU A 207 -39.51 -20.47 -20.60
CA LEU A 207 -40.16 -21.25 -21.65
C LEU A 207 -39.83 -20.75 -23.05
N TRP A 208 -39.71 -19.43 -23.21
CA TRP A 208 -39.31 -18.75 -24.45
C TRP A 208 -37.88 -19.12 -24.88
N ASN A 209 -37.07 -19.60 -23.93
CA ASN A 209 -35.66 -19.97 -24.06
C ASN A 209 -34.74 -18.76 -24.35
N PRO A 210 -34.03 -18.23 -23.32
CA PRO A 210 -33.16 -17.06 -23.45
C PRO A 210 -31.99 -17.23 -24.44
N ASP A 211 -31.62 -18.45 -24.81
CA ASP A 211 -30.62 -18.72 -25.85
C ASP A 211 -31.03 -18.13 -27.21
N ASN A 212 -32.31 -17.81 -27.39
CA ASN A 212 -32.84 -17.18 -28.59
C ASN A 212 -32.78 -15.63 -28.58
N LEU A 213 -32.14 -15.00 -27.58
CA LEU A 213 -31.92 -13.55 -27.58
C LEU A 213 -31.00 -13.18 -28.75
N ARG A 214 -31.43 -12.23 -29.59
CA ARG A 214 -30.60 -11.71 -30.67
C ARG A 214 -29.60 -10.69 -30.15
N HIS A 215 -28.61 -10.37 -30.98
CA HIS A 215 -27.64 -9.32 -30.67
C HIS A 215 -28.32 -8.00 -30.31
N GLU A 216 -29.38 -7.60 -31.04
CA GLU A 216 -30.15 -6.38 -30.78
C GLU A 216 -31.00 -6.43 -29.50
N ASP A 217 -31.30 -7.63 -28.98
CA ASP A 217 -32.02 -7.77 -27.71
C ASP A 217 -31.08 -7.60 -26.51
N LEU A 218 -29.78 -7.85 -26.72
CA LEU A 218 -28.72 -7.80 -25.71
C LEU A 218 -28.05 -6.42 -25.61
N HIS A 219 -28.10 -5.61 -26.67
CA HIS A 219 -27.41 -4.33 -26.76
C HIS A 219 -28.37 -3.16 -26.89
N ASP A 220 -27.96 -2.02 -26.37
CA ASP A 220 -28.76 -0.80 -26.46
C ASP A 220 -28.90 -0.37 -27.93
N GLY A 221 -30.09 0.11 -28.28
CA GLY A 221 -30.38 0.68 -29.59
C GLY A 221 -30.31 2.20 -29.56
N TYR A 222 -30.33 2.80 -30.75
CA TYR A 222 -30.38 4.25 -30.90
C TYR A 222 -31.49 4.62 -31.89
N LYS A 223 -32.37 5.54 -31.48
CA LYS A 223 -33.44 6.05 -32.36
C LYS A 223 -33.79 7.50 -32.03
N ASP A 224 -33.90 8.34 -33.05
CA ASP A 224 -34.37 9.73 -32.95
C ASP A 224 -33.64 10.56 -31.87
N GLY A 225 -32.31 10.39 -31.76
CA GLY A 225 -31.51 11.12 -30.78
C GLY A 225 -31.51 10.52 -29.36
N LYS A 226 -32.18 9.39 -29.13
CA LYS A 226 -32.35 8.78 -27.82
C LYS A 226 -31.82 7.36 -27.79
N ASP A 227 -31.10 7.04 -26.72
CA ASP A 227 -30.71 5.67 -26.40
C ASP A 227 -31.95 4.88 -25.98
N ILE A 228 -32.13 3.71 -26.59
CA ILE A 228 -33.16 2.75 -26.25
C ILE A 228 -32.48 1.62 -25.49
N PRO A 229 -32.81 1.42 -24.19
CA PRO A 229 -32.25 0.31 -23.43
C PRO A 229 -32.57 -1.03 -24.09
N SER A 230 -31.59 -1.93 -24.07
CA SER A 230 -31.71 -3.30 -24.56
C SER A 230 -32.93 -4.00 -23.98
N LEU A 231 -33.46 -4.97 -24.74
CA LEU A 231 -34.61 -5.75 -24.28
C LEU A 231 -34.26 -6.49 -22.98
N ILE A 232 -33.06 -7.05 -22.87
CA ILE A 232 -32.61 -7.73 -21.66
C ILE A 232 -32.50 -6.80 -20.45
N SER A 233 -32.01 -5.56 -20.60
CA SER A 233 -31.98 -4.58 -19.52
C SER A 233 -33.39 -4.24 -19.02
N ARG A 234 -34.34 -4.06 -19.96
CA ARG A 234 -35.75 -3.80 -19.62
C ARG A 234 -36.42 -5.00 -18.94
N ILE A 235 -36.05 -6.23 -19.30
CA ILE A 235 -36.51 -7.47 -18.65
C ILE A 235 -36.01 -7.53 -17.20
N CYS A 236 -34.71 -7.30 -16.97
CA CYS A 236 -34.13 -7.29 -15.63
C CYS A 236 -34.79 -6.23 -14.74
N ARG A 237 -35.05 -5.04 -15.29
CA ARG A 237 -35.77 -3.97 -14.60
C ARG A 237 -37.18 -4.39 -14.16
N GLU A 238 -37.92 -5.04 -15.06
CA GLU A 238 -39.28 -5.49 -14.77
C GLU A 238 -39.30 -6.55 -13.68
N PHE A 239 -38.33 -7.46 -13.70
CA PHE A 239 -38.18 -8.46 -12.66
C PHE A 239 -37.94 -7.88 -11.26
N VAL A 240 -37.14 -6.82 -11.16
CA VAL A 240 -36.96 -6.08 -9.91
C VAL A 240 -38.27 -5.39 -9.50
N ASN A 241 -38.91 -4.65 -10.40
CA ASN A 241 -40.09 -3.84 -10.09
C ASN A 241 -41.31 -4.67 -9.70
N SER A 242 -41.45 -5.87 -10.28
CA SER A 242 -42.50 -6.84 -9.93
C SER A 242 -42.16 -7.70 -8.71
N ASN A 243 -40.97 -7.52 -8.11
CA ASN A 243 -40.43 -8.35 -7.03
C ASN A 243 -40.50 -9.86 -7.38
N THR A 244 -40.16 -10.21 -8.61
CA THR A 244 -40.23 -11.59 -9.08
C THR A 244 -39.07 -12.41 -8.47
N GLY A 245 -39.40 -13.55 -7.85
CA GLY A 245 -38.40 -14.48 -7.33
C GLY A 245 -37.63 -15.15 -8.47
N ILE A 246 -36.33 -14.86 -8.60
CA ILE A 246 -35.47 -15.33 -9.69
C ILE A 246 -34.26 -16.05 -9.13
N ASN A 247 -33.90 -17.15 -9.79
CA ASN A 247 -32.60 -17.77 -9.58
C ASN A 247 -31.55 -17.01 -10.41
N ILE A 248 -30.87 -16.05 -9.78
CA ILE A 248 -29.90 -15.18 -10.45
C ILE A 248 -28.79 -15.97 -11.14
N GLU A 249 -28.25 -17.04 -10.53
CA GLU A 249 -27.18 -17.83 -11.15
C GLU A 249 -27.65 -18.57 -12.41
N GLU A 250 -28.85 -19.17 -12.36
CA GLU A 250 -29.45 -19.79 -13.54
C GLU A 250 -29.71 -18.77 -14.63
N PHE A 251 -30.26 -17.60 -14.27
CA PHE A 251 -30.52 -16.51 -15.21
C PHE A 251 -29.22 -16.05 -15.89
N LEU A 252 -28.18 -15.76 -15.11
CA LEU A 252 -26.88 -15.32 -15.64
C LEU A 252 -26.24 -16.34 -16.57
N SER A 253 -26.45 -17.64 -16.34
CA SER A 253 -25.90 -18.70 -17.19
C SER A 253 -26.54 -18.78 -18.59
N LYS A 254 -27.72 -18.18 -18.77
CA LYS A 254 -28.51 -18.24 -20.01
C LYS A 254 -28.42 -16.97 -20.86
N ILE A 255 -27.71 -15.94 -20.40
CA ILE A 255 -27.56 -14.67 -21.12
C ILE A 255 -26.15 -14.58 -21.68
N ASN A 256 -26.04 -14.37 -22.99
CA ASN A 256 -24.76 -14.20 -23.69
C ASN A 256 -24.19 -12.78 -23.53
N LEU A 257 -23.99 -12.35 -22.28
CA LEU A 257 -23.34 -11.10 -21.88
C LEU A 257 -22.41 -11.36 -20.69
N ASN A 258 -21.53 -10.41 -20.39
CA ASN A 258 -20.76 -10.47 -19.15
C ASN A 258 -21.71 -10.49 -17.94
N LYS A 259 -21.49 -11.42 -17.01
CA LYS A 259 -22.30 -11.57 -15.79
C LYS A 259 -22.44 -10.26 -15.01
N GLU A 260 -21.37 -9.48 -14.89
CA GLU A 260 -21.38 -8.19 -14.19
C GLU A 260 -22.31 -7.19 -14.87
N THR A 261 -22.30 -7.12 -16.20
CA THR A 261 -23.20 -6.25 -16.97
C THR A 261 -24.67 -6.59 -16.71
N VAL A 262 -25.01 -7.87 -16.73
CA VAL A 262 -26.38 -8.33 -16.50
C VAL A 262 -26.81 -8.07 -15.04
N LEU A 263 -25.94 -8.36 -14.07
CA LEU A 263 -26.16 -8.05 -12.66
C LEU A 263 -26.40 -6.56 -12.43
N ASP A 264 -25.67 -5.70 -13.13
CA ASP A 264 -25.78 -4.26 -13.01
C ASP A 264 -27.15 -3.74 -13.49
N PHE A 265 -27.81 -4.39 -14.45
CA PHE A 265 -29.20 -4.04 -14.81
C PHE A 265 -30.18 -4.21 -13.63
N PHE A 266 -29.99 -5.24 -12.80
CA PHE A 266 -30.77 -5.42 -11.57
C PHE A 266 -30.38 -4.37 -10.52
N ARG A 267 -29.09 -4.22 -10.23
CA ARG A 267 -28.58 -3.34 -9.17
C ARG A 267 -28.88 -1.87 -9.42
N GLU A 268 -28.76 -1.42 -10.67
CA GLU A 268 -29.14 -0.07 -11.09
C GLU A 268 -30.62 0.20 -10.81
N THR A 269 -31.49 -0.73 -11.17
CA THR A 269 -32.93 -0.59 -10.94
C THR A 269 -33.23 -0.49 -9.44
N ILE A 270 -32.58 -1.32 -8.62
CA ILE A 270 -32.75 -1.28 -7.16
C ILE A 270 -32.25 0.04 -6.58
N PHE A 271 -31.10 0.54 -7.05
CA PHE A 271 -30.59 1.85 -6.65
C PHE A 271 -31.64 2.95 -6.88
N TRP A 272 -32.24 2.99 -8.06
CA TRP A 272 -33.27 3.99 -8.38
C TRP A 272 -34.53 3.81 -7.54
N ASN A 273 -34.94 2.57 -7.26
CA ASN A 273 -36.06 2.29 -6.38
C ASN A 273 -35.77 2.82 -4.96
N ILE A 274 -34.61 2.50 -4.38
CA ILE A 274 -34.18 3.03 -3.07
C ILE A 274 -34.17 4.56 -3.06
N PHE A 275 -33.55 5.17 -4.08
CA PHE A 275 -33.43 6.62 -4.19
C PHE A 275 -34.79 7.32 -4.26
N ASN A 276 -35.71 6.81 -5.09
CA ASN A 276 -37.04 7.37 -5.26
C ASN A 276 -37.92 7.15 -4.02
N THR A 277 -37.89 5.98 -3.41
CA THR A 277 -38.63 5.67 -2.17
C THR A 277 -38.19 6.60 -1.02
N HIS A 278 -36.90 6.90 -0.91
CA HIS A 278 -36.41 7.90 0.03
C HIS A 278 -36.93 9.30 -0.32
N LYS A 279 -36.88 9.71 -1.60
CA LYS A 279 -37.40 11.01 -2.05
C LYS A 279 -38.90 11.18 -1.78
N GLU A 280 -39.65 10.08 -1.78
CA GLU A 280 -41.09 10.03 -1.47
C GLU A 280 -41.39 9.90 0.04
N ASN A 281 -40.37 9.84 0.90
CA ASN A 281 -40.49 9.67 2.35
C ASN A 281 -41.18 8.36 2.80
N LYS A 282 -41.10 7.29 2.00
CA LYS A 282 -41.69 5.98 2.31
C LYS A 282 -40.70 5.08 3.06
N PHE A 283 -40.36 5.45 4.30
CA PHE A 283 -39.24 4.81 5.04
C PHE A 283 -39.42 3.31 5.32
N SER A 284 -40.64 2.83 5.60
CA SER A 284 -40.86 1.40 5.81
C SER A 284 -40.54 0.57 4.56
N GLU A 285 -40.90 1.08 3.38
CA GLU A 285 -40.55 0.46 2.09
C GLU A 285 -39.05 0.57 1.81
N LEU A 286 -38.45 1.72 2.14
CA LEU A 286 -37.01 1.98 1.96
C LEU A 286 -36.16 0.92 2.68
N TRP A 287 -36.47 0.62 3.94
CA TRP A 287 -35.71 -0.36 4.73
C TRP A 287 -35.88 -1.77 4.17
N SER A 288 -37.09 -2.13 3.73
CA SER A 288 -37.33 -3.41 3.06
C SER A 288 -36.50 -3.55 1.77
N LEU A 289 -36.35 -2.48 0.98
CA LEU A 289 -35.52 -2.52 -0.23
C LEU A 289 -34.04 -2.79 0.06
N PHE A 290 -33.49 -2.22 1.13
CA PHE A 290 -32.10 -2.51 1.55
C PHE A 290 -31.93 -3.96 2.02
N GLU A 291 -32.89 -4.51 2.77
CA GLU A 291 -32.87 -5.90 3.23
C GLU A 291 -32.99 -6.90 2.07
N GLN A 292 -33.92 -6.64 1.14
CA GLN A 292 -34.09 -7.42 -0.08
C GLN A 292 -32.83 -7.37 -0.94
N TYR A 293 -32.21 -6.20 -1.06
CA TYR A 293 -30.95 -6.06 -1.76
C TYR A 293 -29.87 -6.97 -1.18
N ASN A 294 -29.69 -6.92 0.14
CA ASN A 294 -28.67 -7.72 0.81
C ASN A 294 -28.89 -9.22 0.64
N THR A 295 -30.15 -9.66 0.75
CA THR A 295 -30.53 -11.07 0.62
C THR A 295 -30.26 -11.61 -0.78
N ASN A 296 -30.55 -10.81 -1.80
CA ASN A 296 -30.57 -11.27 -3.18
C ASN A 296 -29.28 -10.97 -3.95
N TYR A 297 -28.57 -9.88 -3.64
CA TYR A 297 -27.54 -9.32 -4.53
C TYR A 297 -26.13 -9.16 -3.93
N SER A 298 -25.96 -9.22 -2.60
CA SER A 298 -24.65 -9.03 -1.95
C SER A 298 -23.63 -10.12 -2.26
N LYS A 299 -24.09 -11.34 -2.54
CA LYS A 299 -23.21 -12.48 -2.85
C LYS A 299 -22.60 -12.44 -4.25
N HIS A 300 -23.07 -11.56 -5.13
CA HIS A 300 -22.71 -11.54 -6.55
C HIS A 300 -21.56 -10.56 -6.88
N GLY A 301 -20.60 -10.40 -5.96
CA GLY A 301 -19.38 -9.64 -6.19
C GLY A 301 -19.54 -8.12 -6.26
N GLN A 302 -18.41 -7.42 -6.39
CA GLN A 302 -18.32 -5.96 -6.47
C GLN A 302 -18.82 -5.39 -7.80
N SER A 303 -19.36 -4.16 -7.79
CA SER A 303 -19.70 -3.38 -8.99
C SER A 303 -19.87 -1.90 -8.63
N LYS A 304 -20.00 -1.02 -9.63
CA LYS A 304 -20.35 0.39 -9.39
C LYS A 304 -21.68 0.54 -8.64
N TRP A 305 -22.71 -0.16 -9.09
CA TRP A 305 -24.02 -0.05 -8.46
C TRP A 305 -24.06 -0.66 -7.07
N HIS A 306 -23.25 -1.68 -6.80
CA HIS A 306 -23.09 -2.22 -5.45
C HIS A 306 -22.54 -1.16 -4.49
N SER A 307 -21.47 -0.45 -4.88
CA SER A 307 -20.92 0.68 -4.11
C SER A 307 -21.90 1.85 -3.97
N GLU A 308 -22.65 2.19 -5.02
CA GLU A 308 -23.65 3.27 -4.95
C GLU A 308 -24.81 2.93 -3.98
N ILE A 309 -25.19 1.67 -3.84
CA ILE A 309 -26.20 1.26 -2.84
C ILE A 309 -25.64 1.42 -1.42
N LEU A 310 -24.36 1.09 -1.18
CA LEU A 310 -23.71 1.41 0.10
C LEU A 310 -23.66 2.92 0.36
N ASN A 311 -23.40 3.72 -0.68
CA ASN A 311 -23.40 5.18 -0.59
C ASN A 311 -24.79 5.72 -0.21
N LEU A 312 -25.88 5.15 -0.74
CA LEU A 312 -27.24 5.51 -0.31
C LEU A 312 -27.49 5.11 1.14
N ALA A 313 -27.13 3.88 1.54
CA ALA A 313 -27.29 3.44 2.93
C ALA A 313 -26.52 4.33 3.91
N GLU A 314 -25.28 4.68 3.57
CA GLU A 314 -24.44 5.58 4.38
C GLU A 314 -25.07 6.97 4.47
N ARG A 315 -25.73 7.47 3.43
CA ARG A 315 -26.38 8.78 3.48
C ARG A 315 -27.73 8.78 4.20
N PHE A 316 -28.50 7.70 4.06
CA PHE A 316 -29.90 7.65 4.51
C PHE A 316 -30.05 7.08 5.91
N MET A 317 -29.20 6.14 6.33
CA MET A 317 -29.21 5.58 7.70
C MET A 317 -28.41 6.50 8.64
N LYS A 318 -29.07 7.52 9.16
CA LYS A 318 -28.49 8.54 10.05
C LYS A 318 -29.47 8.88 11.17
N GLU A 319 -29.00 9.58 12.20
CA GLU A 319 -29.84 10.06 13.31
C GLU A 319 -30.60 8.87 13.95
N ASN A 320 -31.93 8.92 14.01
CA ASN A 320 -32.74 7.87 14.61
C ASN A 320 -32.71 6.53 13.86
N ASP A 321 -32.27 6.53 12.59
CA ASP A 321 -32.21 5.34 11.73
C ASP A 321 -30.78 4.79 11.57
N GLU A 322 -29.79 5.39 12.24
CA GLU A 322 -28.38 4.98 12.12
C GLU A 322 -28.15 3.53 12.56
N TRP A 323 -28.98 3.02 13.48
CA TRP A 323 -28.90 1.65 14.00
C TRP A 323 -29.06 0.57 12.92
N HIS A 324 -29.75 0.86 11.81
CA HIS A 324 -29.89 -0.07 10.68
C HIS A 324 -28.55 -0.35 9.98
N PHE A 325 -27.61 0.60 10.03
CA PHE A 325 -26.43 0.60 9.18
C PHE A 325 -25.48 -0.57 9.48
N PHE A 326 -25.29 -0.94 10.74
CA PHE A 326 -24.35 -1.99 11.11
C PHE A 326 -24.71 -3.34 10.47
N ASN A 327 -25.96 -3.79 10.63
CA ASN A 327 -26.45 -5.04 10.06
C ASN A 327 -26.54 -4.96 8.54
N PHE A 328 -26.97 -3.80 8.00
CA PHE A 328 -26.95 -3.58 6.56
C PHE A 328 -25.54 -3.75 6.00
N PHE A 329 -24.54 -3.06 6.55
CA PHE A 329 -23.18 -3.07 6.02
C PHE A 329 -22.52 -4.44 6.13
N LYS A 330 -22.74 -5.16 7.24
CA LYS A 330 -22.31 -6.55 7.39
C LYS A 330 -22.88 -7.44 6.27
N ASN A 331 -24.18 -7.37 6.03
CA ASN A 331 -24.88 -8.20 5.05
C ASN A 331 -24.72 -7.70 3.59
N TRP A 332 -24.33 -6.44 3.40
CA TRP A 332 -23.89 -5.89 2.13
C TRP A 332 -22.60 -6.56 1.64
N ASN A 333 -21.87 -7.20 2.56
CA ASN A 333 -20.60 -7.90 2.36
C ASN A 333 -19.45 -6.95 2.00
N PRO A 334 -18.73 -6.41 3.00
CA PRO A 334 -17.64 -5.46 2.79
C PRO A 334 -16.44 -5.99 1.98
N GLU A 335 -16.36 -7.30 1.75
CA GLU A 335 -15.34 -7.87 0.85
C GLU A 335 -15.53 -7.41 -0.61
N ASN A 336 -16.72 -6.89 -0.95
CA ASN A 336 -17.03 -6.32 -2.26
C ASN A 336 -16.65 -4.82 -2.39
N LEU A 337 -15.97 -4.23 -1.40
CA LEU A 337 -15.46 -2.85 -1.54
C LEU A 337 -14.43 -2.77 -2.67
N ARG A 338 -14.68 -1.89 -3.62
CA ARG A 338 -13.79 -1.66 -4.76
C ARG A 338 -12.57 -0.85 -4.35
N LYS A 339 -11.51 -0.93 -5.16
CA LYS A 339 -10.34 -0.04 -5.04
C LYS A 339 -10.71 1.44 -5.04
N ASP A 340 -11.76 1.84 -5.76
CA ASP A 340 -12.20 3.24 -5.81
C ASP A 340 -12.98 3.66 -4.55
N ASP A 341 -13.58 2.72 -3.81
CA ASP A 341 -14.27 3.03 -2.55
C ASP A 341 -13.30 3.45 -1.44
N TRP A 342 -12.01 3.14 -1.62
CA TRP A 342 -10.89 3.52 -0.75
C TRP A 342 -10.20 4.83 -1.18
N LYS A 343 -10.66 5.49 -2.25
CA LYS A 343 -10.10 6.76 -2.71
C LYS A 343 -10.96 7.93 -2.26
N GLU A 344 -10.31 9.05 -2.01
CA GLU A 344 -11.01 10.32 -1.83
C GLU A 344 -11.69 10.72 -3.14
N THR A 345 -12.87 11.33 -3.02
CA THR A 345 -13.58 11.89 -4.17
C THR A 345 -13.57 13.41 -4.08
N LYS A 346 -13.24 14.07 -5.20
CA LYS A 346 -13.29 15.53 -5.30
C LYS A 346 -14.56 15.94 -6.03
N LYS A 347 -15.34 16.81 -5.41
CA LYS A 347 -16.48 17.45 -6.07
C LYS A 347 -16.41 18.94 -5.77
N ASP A 348 -16.25 19.73 -6.83
CA ASP A 348 -15.98 21.16 -6.76
C ASP A 348 -14.72 21.45 -5.91
N GLU A 349 -14.81 22.36 -4.94
CA GLU A 349 -13.72 22.68 -3.99
C GLU A 349 -13.63 21.71 -2.79
N HIS A 350 -14.56 20.75 -2.67
CA HIS A 350 -14.64 19.87 -1.52
C HIS A 350 -14.00 18.50 -1.81
N THR A 351 -13.15 18.06 -0.89
CA THR A 351 -12.59 16.70 -0.88
C THR A 351 -13.33 15.86 0.14
N TYR A 352 -13.96 14.78 -0.32
CA TYR A 352 -14.72 13.86 0.51
C TYR A 352 -13.88 12.64 0.87
N LYS A 353 -14.02 12.20 2.12
CA LYS A 353 -13.39 10.98 2.61
C LYS A 353 -13.85 9.75 1.80
N PRO A 354 -13.00 8.70 1.69
CA PRO A 354 -13.37 7.47 1.00
C PRO A 354 -14.67 6.85 1.52
N LEU A 355 -15.47 6.27 0.63
CA LEU A 355 -16.73 5.61 1.00
C LEU A 355 -16.50 4.51 2.03
N ALA A 356 -15.46 3.69 1.83
CA ALA A 356 -15.07 2.65 2.78
C ALA A 356 -14.79 3.21 4.18
N THR A 357 -14.02 4.30 4.27
CA THR A 357 -13.70 4.96 5.56
C THR A 357 -14.95 5.53 6.25
N LYS A 358 -15.89 6.09 5.48
CA LYS A 358 -17.17 6.56 6.03
C LYS A 358 -18.01 5.39 6.57
N ALA A 359 -18.10 4.30 5.81
CA ALA A 359 -18.86 3.12 6.18
C ALA A 359 -18.30 2.44 7.44
N ILE A 360 -16.99 2.20 7.53
CA ILE A 360 -16.40 1.58 8.74
C ILE A 360 -16.62 2.44 9.98
N LYS A 361 -16.47 3.77 9.85
CA LYS A 361 -16.66 4.68 10.97
C LYS A 361 -18.11 4.68 11.43
N LYS A 362 -19.07 4.72 10.50
CA LYS A 362 -20.49 4.67 10.83
C LYS A 362 -20.86 3.35 11.53
N ALA A 363 -20.37 2.22 11.02
CA ALA A 363 -20.55 0.93 11.67
C ALA A 363 -19.98 0.92 13.11
N PHE A 364 -18.81 1.54 13.31
CA PHE A 364 -18.20 1.67 14.63
C PHE A 364 -18.99 2.59 15.58
N GLU A 365 -19.52 3.72 15.11
CA GLU A 365 -20.36 4.62 15.94
C GLU A 365 -21.63 3.91 16.44
N VAL A 366 -22.28 3.09 15.58
CA VAL A 366 -23.42 2.25 16.00
C VAL A 366 -23.04 1.28 17.13
N LEU A 367 -21.84 0.70 17.06
CA LEU A 367 -21.35 -0.22 18.09
C LEU A 367 -21.04 0.46 19.43
N LYS A 368 -20.85 1.78 19.48
CA LYS A 368 -20.62 2.48 20.76
C LYS A 368 -21.88 2.50 21.63
N THR A 369 -23.05 2.63 21.01
CA THR A 369 -24.34 2.78 21.71
C THR A 369 -25.03 1.43 21.97
N GLN A 370 -24.64 0.38 21.26
CA GLN A 370 -25.21 -0.96 21.39
C GLN A 370 -24.29 -1.90 22.19
N GLN A 371 -24.87 -2.66 23.10
CA GLN A 371 -24.25 -3.88 23.60
C GLN A 371 -24.39 -4.94 22.50
N SER A 372 -23.28 -5.47 22.00
CA SER A 372 -23.29 -6.47 20.94
C SER A 372 -22.44 -7.65 21.36
N GLU A 373 -23.07 -8.83 21.45
CA GLU A 373 -22.39 -10.13 21.56
C GLU A 373 -21.97 -10.68 20.18
N ASN A 374 -22.08 -9.89 19.12
CA ASN A 374 -21.80 -10.34 17.76
C ASN A 374 -20.30 -10.45 17.51
N ASP A 375 -19.91 -11.47 16.75
CA ASP A 375 -18.56 -11.57 16.19
C ASP A 375 -18.23 -10.35 15.31
N LEU A 376 -17.23 -9.58 15.75
CA LEU A 376 -16.73 -8.36 15.11
C LEU A 376 -15.54 -8.61 14.16
N SER A 377 -15.12 -9.88 13.98
CA SER A 377 -13.95 -10.26 13.16
C SER A 377 -14.00 -9.69 11.73
N TRP A 378 -15.20 -9.64 11.12
CA TRP A 378 -15.39 -9.09 9.79
C TRP A 378 -15.04 -7.59 9.71
N LEU A 379 -15.38 -6.81 10.75
CA LEU A 379 -15.10 -5.39 10.82
C LEU A 379 -13.64 -5.16 11.19
N ILE A 380 -13.07 -5.97 12.08
CA ILE A 380 -11.64 -5.93 12.45
C ILE A 380 -10.76 -6.15 11.20
N LYS A 381 -11.06 -7.16 10.38
CA LYS A 381 -10.37 -7.43 9.09
C LYS A 381 -10.44 -6.22 8.15
N LEU A 382 -11.55 -5.50 8.18
CA LEU A 382 -11.73 -4.30 7.37
C LEU A 382 -10.90 -3.12 7.88
N TYR A 383 -10.81 -2.93 9.21
CA TYR A 383 -9.88 -1.98 9.82
C TYR A 383 -8.41 -2.31 9.50
N GLU A 384 -8.03 -3.58 9.41
CA GLU A 384 -6.68 -3.97 8.96
C GLU A 384 -6.38 -3.50 7.53
N THR A 385 -7.37 -3.62 6.66
CA THR A 385 -7.26 -3.12 5.28
C THR A 385 -7.14 -1.59 5.28
N ALA A 386 -7.96 -0.90 6.07
CA ALA A 386 -7.91 0.55 6.21
C ALA A 386 -6.55 1.05 6.75
N ILE A 387 -6.01 0.41 7.80
CA ILE A 387 -4.71 0.78 8.40
C ILE A 387 -3.55 0.54 7.42
N LYS A 388 -3.61 -0.52 6.59
CA LYS A 388 -2.59 -0.73 5.54
C LYS A 388 -2.60 0.38 4.50
N LEU A 389 -3.77 0.93 4.17
CA LEU A 389 -3.93 2.03 3.22
C LEU A 389 -3.63 3.39 3.85
N PHE A 390 -3.92 3.55 5.14
CA PHE A 390 -3.77 4.81 5.89
C PHE A 390 -2.98 4.61 7.20
N PRO A 391 -1.68 4.24 7.13
CA PRO A 391 -0.89 3.86 8.31
C PRO A 391 -0.62 4.99 9.31
N GLU A 392 -0.82 6.24 8.90
CA GLU A 392 -0.66 7.42 9.78
C GLU A 392 -1.94 7.81 10.51
N ASP A 393 -3.08 7.16 10.22
CA ASP A 393 -4.35 7.45 10.90
C ASP A 393 -4.45 6.69 12.24
N GLU A 394 -4.09 7.38 13.32
CA GLU A 394 -4.15 6.86 14.68
C GLU A 394 -5.58 6.54 15.14
N TRP A 395 -6.62 7.17 14.55
CA TRP A 395 -8.01 6.88 14.91
C TRP A 395 -8.41 5.48 14.45
N LEU A 396 -8.01 5.07 13.25
CA LEU A 396 -8.27 3.70 12.78
C LEU A 396 -7.65 2.66 13.71
N LEU A 397 -6.43 2.93 14.19
CA LEU A 397 -5.74 2.05 15.11
C LEU A 397 -6.44 1.99 16.48
N ARG A 398 -6.90 3.13 17.01
CA ARG A 398 -7.69 3.22 18.25
C ARG A 398 -9.02 2.49 18.14
N GLU A 399 -9.79 2.74 17.08
CA GLU A 399 -11.08 2.10 16.84
C GLU A 399 -10.92 0.58 16.71
N LYS A 400 -9.86 0.10 16.04
CA LYS A 400 -9.51 -1.33 16.02
C LYS A 400 -9.25 -1.90 17.43
N ALA A 401 -8.54 -1.17 18.29
CA ALA A 401 -8.31 -1.60 19.68
C ALA A 401 -9.62 -1.74 20.46
N LEU A 402 -10.53 -0.78 20.29
CA LEU A 402 -11.85 -0.82 20.91
C LEU A 402 -12.72 -1.96 20.38
N LEU A 403 -12.59 -2.31 19.10
CA LEU A 403 -13.24 -3.50 18.53
C LEU A 403 -12.70 -4.80 19.13
N HIS A 404 -11.37 -4.95 19.25
CA HIS A 404 -10.77 -6.10 19.94
C HIS A 404 -11.23 -6.19 21.40
N PHE A 405 -11.29 -5.06 22.11
CA PHE A 405 -11.82 -5.00 23.47
C PHE A 405 -13.28 -5.47 23.53
N LYS A 406 -14.14 -4.99 22.63
CA LYS A 406 -15.54 -5.45 22.53
C LYS A 406 -15.67 -6.93 22.16
N ASN A 407 -14.74 -7.48 21.38
CA ASN A 407 -14.68 -8.90 21.04
C ASN A 407 -14.02 -9.77 22.13
N ASN A 408 -13.71 -9.20 23.30
CA ASN A 408 -12.99 -9.83 24.41
C ASN A 408 -11.58 -10.36 24.04
N GLU A 409 -10.94 -9.75 23.04
CA GLU A 409 -9.59 -10.07 22.57
C GLU A 409 -8.55 -9.13 23.22
N LEU A 410 -8.46 -9.20 24.54
CA LEU A 410 -7.72 -8.23 25.36
C LEU A 410 -6.23 -8.13 25.02
N ASP A 411 -5.56 -9.25 24.73
CA ASP A 411 -4.13 -9.24 24.38
C ASP A 411 -3.84 -8.45 23.09
N LEU A 412 -4.75 -8.54 22.11
CA LEU A 412 -4.64 -7.79 20.85
C LEU A 412 -4.90 -6.31 21.09
N ALA A 413 -5.91 -5.96 21.90
CA ALA A 413 -6.18 -4.58 22.31
C ALA A 413 -4.97 -3.97 23.06
N ILE A 414 -4.42 -4.68 24.05
CA ILE A 414 -3.22 -4.29 24.82
C ILE A 414 -2.04 -4.02 23.89
N LYS A 415 -1.78 -4.90 22.93
CA LYS A 415 -0.70 -4.73 21.95
C LYS A 415 -0.87 -3.44 21.15
N ILE A 416 -2.10 -3.11 20.76
CA ILE A 416 -2.39 -1.87 20.04
C ILE A 416 -2.25 -0.65 20.96
N TYR A 417 -2.78 -0.69 22.18
CA TYR A 417 -2.65 0.43 23.12
C TYR A 417 -1.20 0.73 23.47
N LYS A 418 -0.34 -0.29 23.61
CA LYS A 418 1.13 -0.12 23.74
C LYS A 418 1.74 0.67 22.57
N GLN A 419 1.20 0.55 21.36
CA GLN A 419 1.63 1.36 20.20
C GLN A 419 1.04 2.77 20.26
N LEU A 420 -0.25 2.90 20.59
CA LEU A 420 -0.93 4.19 20.67
C LEU A 420 -0.31 5.11 21.71
N VAL A 421 0.10 4.60 22.88
CA VAL A 421 0.77 5.41 23.91
C VAL A 421 2.10 5.99 23.45
N LEU A 422 2.75 5.48 22.39
CA LEU A 422 3.98 6.08 21.87
C LEU A 422 3.73 7.41 21.17
N LYS A 423 2.56 7.54 20.52
CA LYS A 423 2.17 8.76 19.79
C LYS A 423 1.23 9.66 20.59
N LEU A 424 0.31 9.07 21.35
CA LEU A 424 -0.77 9.73 22.08
C LEU A 424 -0.63 9.65 23.61
N ALA A 425 0.60 9.51 24.13
CA ALA A 425 0.90 9.39 25.56
C ALA A 425 0.28 10.50 26.45
N ASN A 426 -0.01 11.66 25.86
CA ASN A 426 -0.52 12.85 26.54
C ASN A 426 -2.06 12.95 26.51
N LYS A 427 -2.76 11.98 25.91
CA LYS A 427 -4.22 11.93 25.87
C LYS A 427 -4.73 11.07 27.02
N HIS A 428 -5.60 11.63 27.87
CA HIS A 428 -6.12 10.92 29.05
C HIS A 428 -6.91 9.67 28.66
N TYR A 429 -7.77 9.77 27.64
CA TYR A 429 -8.64 8.67 27.21
C TYR A 429 -7.86 7.43 26.74
N ILE A 430 -6.65 7.59 26.18
CA ILE A 430 -5.82 6.45 25.78
C ILE A 430 -5.42 5.62 26.99
N TRP A 431 -5.08 6.27 28.11
CA TRP A 431 -4.72 5.56 29.35
C TRP A 431 -5.94 4.97 30.05
N GLN A 432 -7.08 5.65 29.99
CA GLN A 432 -8.36 5.11 30.47
C GLN A 432 -8.74 3.84 29.70
N GLU A 433 -8.82 3.91 28.37
CA GLU A 433 -9.20 2.78 27.52
C GLU A 433 -8.19 1.62 27.60
N PHE A 434 -6.91 1.94 27.78
CA PHE A 434 -5.90 0.92 28.02
C PHE A 434 -6.11 0.23 29.38
N SER A 435 -6.55 0.96 30.40
CA SER A 435 -6.87 0.39 31.71
C SER A 435 -8.04 -0.57 31.65
N ASP A 436 -9.04 -0.31 30.80
CA ASP A 436 -10.19 -1.21 30.59
C ASP A 436 -9.75 -2.60 30.13
N CYS A 437 -8.66 -2.68 29.37
CA CYS A 437 -8.12 -3.95 28.86
C CYS A 437 -7.44 -4.81 29.94
N ILE A 438 -7.22 -4.28 31.15
CA ILE A 438 -6.53 -4.97 32.25
C ILE A 438 -7.56 -5.51 33.24
N VAL A 439 -7.64 -6.83 33.39
CA VAL A 439 -8.69 -7.47 34.22
C VAL A 439 -8.19 -7.88 35.61
N SER A 440 -6.96 -8.37 35.73
CA SER A 440 -6.49 -9.06 36.96
C SER A 440 -5.43 -8.30 37.75
N ASP A 441 -5.12 -7.06 37.39
CA ASP A 441 -4.08 -6.26 38.05
C ASP A 441 -4.60 -4.86 38.41
N ASN A 442 -5.16 -4.75 39.61
CA ASN A 442 -5.67 -3.49 40.16
C ASN A 442 -4.57 -2.42 40.25
N SER A 443 -3.32 -2.80 40.56
CA SER A 443 -2.23 -1.84 40.67
C SER A 443 -1.92 -1.18 39.33
N LEU A 444 -1.93 -1.95 38.22
CA LEU A 444 -1.80 -1.40 36.88
C LEU A 444 -3.00 -0.52 36.50
N LYS A 445 -4.23 -0.97 36.76
CA LYS A 445 -5.43 -0.16 36.48
C LYS A 445 -5.41 1.17 37.22
N ILE A 446 -5.14 1.14 38.53
CA ILE A 446 -5.00 2.33 39.38
C ILE A 446 -3.93 3.25 38.78
N GLY A 447 -2.79 2.71 38.35
CA GLY A 447 -1.71 3.47 37.72
C GLY A 447 -2.12 4.14 36.41
N MET A 448 -2.86 3.43 35.55
CA MET A 448 -3.33 3.95 34.26
C MET A 448 -4.41 5.04 34.44
N LEU A 449 -5.40 4.83 35.32
CA LEU A 449 -6.42 5.83 35.62
C LEU A 449 -5.82 7.06 36.33
N SER A 450 -4.89 6.85 37.27
CA SER A 450 -4.12 7.95 37.88
C SER A 450 -3.35 8.75 36.82
N LYS A 451 -2.80 8.07 35.81
CA LYS A 451 -2.10 8.73 34.70
C LYS A 451 -3.08 9.55 33.86
N ALA A 452 -4.27 9.04 33.57
CA ALA A 452 -5.31 9.76 32.86
C ALA A 452 -5.73 11.05 33.60
N LEU A 453 -6.03 10.96 34.90
CA LEU A 453 -6.37 12.11 35.77
C LEU A 453 -5.24 13.14 35.86
N ARG A 454 -3.97 12.71 35.79
CA ARG A 454 -2.83 13.63 35.80
C ARG A 454 -2.67 14.40 34.48
N LEU A 455 -3.14 13.85 33.36
CA LEU A 455 -2.96 14.42 32.03
C LEU A 455 -4.03 15.45 31.66
N GLU A 456 -5.26 15.24 32.10
CA GLU A 456 -6.40 16.08 31.80
C GLU A 456 -6.81 16.89 33.03
N LYS A 457 -7.22 18.14 32.83
CA LYS A 457 -7.62 19.05 33.90
C LYS A 457 -9.08 19.48 33.80
N ASN A 458 -9.72 19.24 32.66
CA ASN A 458 -11.12 19.53 32.50
C ASN A 458 -11.96 18.37 33.05
N GLU A 459 -12.54 18.60 34.23
CA GLU A 459 -13.42 17.67 34.94
C GLU A 459 -14.66 17.23 34.15
N ASP A 460 -15.04 17.94 33.07
CA ASP A 460 -16.13 17.52 32.18
C ASP A 460 -15.89 16.14 31.55
N PHE A 461 -14.63 15.69 31.45
CA PHE A 461 -14.24 14.41 30.86
C PHE A 461 -13.80 13.35 31.88
N LEU A 462 -13.71 13.68 33.17
CA LEU A 462 -13.04 12.84 34.17
C LEU A 462 -14.01 12.05 35.06
N GLY A 463 -15.31 12.31 34.96
CA GLY A 463 -16.30 11.75 35.88
C GLY A 463 -16.26 10.22 35.98
N ASP A 464 -16.24 9.52 34.83
CA ASP A 464 -16.21 8.06 34.82
C ASP A 464 -14.87 7.50 35.33
N ILE A 465 -13.77 8.21 35.06
CA ILE A 465 -12.42 7.85 35.53
C ILE A 465 -12.36 7.95 37.06
N HIS A 466 -12.94 8.99 37.66
CA HIS A 466 -13.04 9.12 39.12
C HIS A 466 -13.82 7.95 39.73
N LEU A 467 -14.98 7.62 39.17
CA LEU A 467 -15.81 6.53 39.70
C LEU A 467 -15.13 5.15 39.58
N GLU A 468 -14.49 4.88 38.44
CA GLU A 468 -13.76 3.62 38.25
C GLU A 468 -12.55 3.53 39.20
N LEU A 469 -11.78 4.61 39.32
CA LEU A 469 -10.64 4.65 40.24
C LEU A 469 -11.11 4.49 41.69
N SER A 470 -12.18 5.17 42.12
CA SER A 470 -12.76 5.00 43.45
C SER A 470 -13.15 3.55 43.74
N LYS A 471 -13.76 2.87 42.77
CA LYS A 471 -14.12 1.46 42.90
C LYS A 471 -12.87 0.60 43.15
N LEU A 472 -11.84 0.73 42.33
CA LEU A 472 -10.59 -0.03 42.48
C LEU A 472 -9.89 0.26 43.80
N LEU A 473 -9.90 1.52 44.24
CA LEU A 473 -9.34 1.92 45.53
C LEU A 473 -10.12 1.33 46.70
N ILE A 474 -11.45 1.24 46.61
CA ILE A 474 -12.26 0.55 47.63
C ILE A 474 -11.93 -0.95 47.66
N ASP A 475 -11.83 -1.58 46.49
CA ASP A 475 -11.50 -3.01 46.36
C ASP A 475 -10.09 -3.32 46.94
N ASP A 476 -9.15 -2.38 46.84
CA ASP A 476 -7.79 -2.46 47.43
C ASP A 476 -7.71 -1.91 48.88
N ASN A 477 -8.85 -1.63 49.52
CA ASN A 477 -8.95 -1.10 50.89
C ASN A 477 -8.25 0.27 51.10
N LEU A 478 -8.13 1.08 50.04
CA LEU A 478 -7.63 2.46 50.03
C LEU A 478 -8.80 3.46 50.08
N LEU A 479 -9.68 3.27 51.07
CA LEU A 479 -10.97 3.97 51.20
C LEU A 479 -10.84 5.50 51.27
N GLU A 480 -9.82 6.02 51.94
CA GLU A 480 -9.62 7.46 52.08
C GLU A 480 -9.24 8.12 50.75
N ASN A 481 -8.41 7.45 49.93
CA ASN A 481 -8.10 7.89 48.58
C ASN A 481 -9.34 7.81 47.67
N ALA A 482 -10.18 6.78 47.84
CA ALA A 482 -11.43 6.65 47.10
C ALA A 482 -12.39 7.83 47.38
N LEU A 483 -12.47 8.28 48.64
CA LEU A 483 -13.27 9.45 49.03
C LEU A 483 -12.80 10.74 48.35
N VAL A 484 -11.48 10.93 48.18
CA VAL A 484 -10.93 12.10 47.45
C VAL A 484 -11.46 12.14 46.01
N GLU A 485 -11.46 11.02 45.31
CA GLU A 485 -11.96 10.95 43.92
C GLU A 485 -13.49 11.11 43.85
N LEU A 486 -14.24 10.51 44.79
CA LEU A 486 -15.69 10.67 44.87
C LEU A 486 -16.09 12.13 45.14
N GLU A 487 -15.36 12.82 46.01
CA GLU A 487 -15.62 14.23 46.31
C GLU A 487 -15.31 15.14 45.10
N ALA A 488 -14.24 14.84 44.35
CA ALA A 488 -13.94 15.53 43.09
C ALA A 488 -15.08 15.38 42.08
N TYR A 489 -15.55 14.14 41.86
CA TYR A 489 -16.70 13.84 41.02
C TYR A 489 -17.96 14.61 41.45
N LYS A 490 -18.30 14.54 42.74
CA LYS A 490 -19.50 15.15 43.31
C LYS A 490 -19.47 16.68 43.15
N LYS A 491 -18.36 17.31 43.56
CA LYS A 491 -18.19 18.76 43.51
C LYS A 491 -18.37 19.30 42.08
N HIS A 492 -17.81 18.62 41.09
CA HIS A 492 -17.95 19.03 39.70
C HIS A 492 -19.38 18.88 39.17
N ARG A 493 -20.03 17.74 39.46
CA ARG A 493 -21.43 17.49 39.09
C ARG A 493 -22.36 18.54 39.69
N GLU A 494 -22.19 18.87 40.97
CA GLU A 494 -22.97 19.92 41.66
C GLU A 494 -22.73 21.30 41.03
N LEU A 495 -21.48 21.65 40.73
CA LEU A 495 -21.13 22.91 40.06
C LEU A 495 -21.80 23.05 38.68
N LYS A 496 -21.97 21.94 37.95
CA LYS A 496 -22.65 21.89 36.65
C LYS A 496 -24.17 21.72 36.74
N GLY A 497 -24.72 21.52 37.94
CA GLY A 497 -26.14 21.18 38.14
C GLY A 497 -26.52 19.81 37.59
N TRP A 498 -25.56 18.90 37.42
CA TRP A 498 -25.76 17.55 36.93
C TRP A 498 -26.15 16.59 38.06
N LYS A 499 -26.99 15.60 37.75
CA LYS A 499 -27.35 14.56 38.71
C LYS A 499 -26.16 13.65 39.04
N LEU A 500 -26.06 13.25 40.31
CA LEU A 500 -25.15 12.19 40.76
C LEU A 500 -25.63 10.85 40.22
N SER A 501 -24.69 9.96 39.89
CA SER A 501 -25.02 8.66 39.31
C SER A 501 -25.34 7.63 40.40
N PRO A 502 -26.15 6.60 40.12
CA PRO A 502 -26.39 5.51 41.08
C PRO A 502 -25.09 4.82 41.52
N GLN A 503 -24.11 4.71 40.63
CA GLN A 503 -22.78 4.16 40.93
C GLN A 503 -22.05 5.01 41.98
N TYR A 504 -22.11 6.33 41.88
CA TYR A 504 -21.55 7.22 42.90
C TYR A 504 -22.17 6.95 44.28
N GLU A 505 -23.50 6.83 44.36
CA GLU A 505 -24.18 6.60 45.65
C GLU A 505 -23.78 5.27 46.30
N ASP A 506 -23.63 4.20 45.51
CA ASP A 506 -23.16 2.90 45.99
C ASP A 506 -21.71 2.97 46.51
N LEU A 507 -20.80 3.55 45.73
CA LEU A 507 -19.40 3.70 46.13
C LEU A 507 -19.25 4.61 47.36
N SER A 508 -20.02 5.69 47.43
CA SER A 508 -20.02 6.61 48.57
C SER A 508 -20.49 5.93 49.86
N LYS A 509 -21.53 5.08 49.78
CA LYS A 509 -21.97 4.26 50.93
C LYS A 509 -20.87 3.31 51.41
N LYS A 510 -20.18 2.64 50.48
CA LYS A 510 -19.07 1.72 50.81
C LYS A 510 -17.88 2.41 51.47
N ALA A 511 -17.61 3.66 51.09
CA ALA A 511 -16.51 4.44 51.64
C ALA A 511 -16.87 5.28 52.90
N SER A 512 -18.15 5.32 53.29
CA SER A 512 -18.69 6.20 54.34
C SER A 512 -18.24 5.91 55.78
N SER A 513 -17.60 4.75 56.02
CA SER A 513 -17.15 4.31 57.34
C SER A 513 -15.90 5.04 57.86
N ILE A 514 -15.26 5.88 57.04
CA ILE A 514 -13.99 6.55 57.36
C ILE A 514 -14.12 8.07 57.22
N LYS A 515 -13.52 8.81 58.15
CA LYS A 515 -13.42 10.27 58.06
C LYS A 515 -12.28 10.65 57.13
N GLN A 516 -12.57 11.41 56.08
CA GLN A 516 -11.57 11.91 55.15
C GLN A 516 -10.63 12.92 55.83
N SER A 517 -9.34 12.60 55.89
CA SER A 517 -8.24 13.48 56.32
C SER A 517 -7.27 13.82 55.18
N LEU A 518 -7.17 12.95 54.16
CA LEU A 518 -6.44 13.21 52.92
C LEU A 518 -7.13 14.29 52.08
N THR A 519 -6.33 15.22 51.56
CA THR A 519 -6.78 16.34 50.73
C THR A 519 -6.63 16.09 49.23
N ASP A 520 -5.71 15.20 48.82
CA ASP A 520 -5.46 14.86 47.43
C ASP A 520 -4.79 13.48 47.29
N ASN A 521 -4.74 12.97 46.04
CA ASN A 521 -4.15 11.67 45.71
C ASN A 521 -2.77 11.76 45.04
N ARG A 522 -2.02 12.86 45.21
CA ARG A 522 -0.72 13.04 44.52
C ARG A 522 0.30 11.97 44.88
N GLU A 523 0.40 11.57 46.14
CA GLU A 523 1.32 10.51 46.57
C GLU A 523 0.91 9.14 46.04
N LEU A 524 -0.40 8.87 45.96
CA LEU A 524 -0.93 7.67 45.33
C LEU A 524 -0.55 7.62 43.85
N TYR A 525 -0.79 8.72 43.12
CA TYR A 525 -0.44 8.81 41.71
C TYR A 525 1.07 8.63 41.47
N LYS A 526 1.92 9.20 42.32
CA LYS A 526 3.38 9.01 42.25
C LYS A 526 3.80 7.54 42.42
N LYS A 527 3.07 6.78 43.24
CA LYS A 527 3.33 5.36 43.48
C LYS A 527 2.90 4.47 42.30
N PHE A 528 1.68 4.66 41.79
CA PHE A 528 1.09 3.71 40.84
C PHE A 528 1.34 4.04 39.37
N ILE A 529 1.48 5.31 38.98
CA ILE A 529 1.74 5.68 37.58
C ILE A 529 2.99 5.00 37.00
N PRO A 530 4.14 4.94 37.72
CA PRO A 530 5.32 4.24 37.21
C PRO A 530 5.08 2.77 36.87
N LEU A 531 4.17 2.07 37.59
CA LEU A 531 3.81 0.68 37.29
C LEU A 531 3.14 0.58 35.91
N ALA A 532 2.16 1.46 35.66
CA ALA A 532 1.47 1.54 34.37
C ALA A 532 2.41 1.93 33.22
N GLU A 533 3.29 2.92 33.41
CA GLU A 533 4.27 3.32 32.38
C GLU A 533 5.28 2.19 32.10
N ASN A 534 5.76 1.49 33.14
CA ASN A 534 6.67 0.35 32.96
C ASN A 534 6.03 -0.82 32.20
N PHE A 535 4.75 -1.09 32.46
CA PHE A 535 3.97 -2.08 31.70
C PHE A 535 3.77 -1.65 30.25
N ALA A 536 3.32 -0.41 30.03
CA ALA A 536 3.04 0.12 28.70
C ALA A 536 4.28 0.10 27.79
N TYR A 537 5.46 0.35 28.38
CA TYR A 537 6.74 0.36 27.68
C TYR A 537 7.56 -0.90 27.96
N ALA A 538 6.95 -2.00 28.39
CA ALA A 538 7.65 -3.25 28.75
C ALA A 538 8.59 -3.74 27.63
N ASP A 539 8.15 -3.57 26.38
CA ASP A 539 8.80 -4.12 25.18
C ASP A 539 10.07 -3.37 24.75
N PHE A 540 10.40 -2.25 25.42
CA PHE A 540 11.63 -1.48 25.15
C PHE A 540 12.75 -1.89 26.10
N LEU A 541 13.95 -2.08 25.54
CA LEU A 541 15.16 -2.35 26.31
C LEU A 541 15.62 -1.11 27.09
N TRP A 542 16.14 -1.34 28.30
CA TRP A 542 16.83 -0.32 29.06
C TRP A 542 18.15 0.05 28.40
N THR A 543 18.34 1.34 28.16
CA THR A 543 19.57 1.91 27.61
C THR A 543 20.21 2.81 28.65
N GLU A 544 21.49 2.61 28.93
CA GLU A 544 22.25 3.47 29.83
C GLU A 544 22.82 4.67 29.09
N VAL A 545 22.59 5.85 29.65
CA VAL A 545 23.11 7.12 29.12
C VAL A 545 23.62 7.98 30.28
N VAL A 546 24.62 8.80 30.00
CA VAL A 546 25.26 9.67 30.98
C VAL A 546 24.75 11.10 30.82
N LEU A 547 24.50 11.78 31.95
CA LEU A 547 24.16 13.19 31.98
C LEU A 547 25.40 14.05 31.70
N VAL A 548 25.53 14.57 30.48
CA VAL A 548 26.75 15.30 30.05
C VAL A 548 26.65 16.81 30.16
N ASP A 549 25.43 17.35 30.25
CA ASP A 549 25.20 18.79 30.25
C ASP A 549 23.92 19.19 31.00
N LYS A 550 23.95 20.37 31.63
CA LYS A 550 22.82 20.99 32.33
C LYS A 550 22.78 22.47 31.99
N TRP A 551 21.66 22.94 31.46
CA TRP A 551 21.52 24.31 30.99
C TRP A 551 20.07 24.78 31.14
N LYS A 552 19.83 26.09 31.01
CA LYS A 552 18.47 26.65 30.98
C LYS A 552 18.13 27.06 29.56
N ASP A 553 16.95 26.69 29.09
CA ASP A 553 16.45 27.17 27.81
C ASP A 553 16.04 28.65 27.87
N ASP A 554 15.71 29.23 26.72
CA ASP A 554 15.34 30.65 26.58
C ASP A 554 14.13 31.04 27.45
N LYS A 555 13.35 30.05 27.92
CA LYS A 555 12.21 30.22 28.84
C LYS A 555 12.59 29.98 30.30
N GLY A 556 13.88 29.88 30.60
CA GLY A 556 14.43 29.64 31.94
C GLY A 556 14.22 28.22 32.47
N LYS A 557 13.78 27.26 31.65
CA LYS A 557 13.51 25.88 32.11
C LYS A 557 14.79 25.05 32.11
N ASP A 558 15.02 24.32 33.19
CA ASP A 558 16.17 23.41 33.31
C ASP A 558 16.09 22.24 32.32
N ARG A 559 17.13 22.11 31.50
CA ARG A 559 17.33 21.08 30.48
C ARG A 559 18.55 20.22 30.83
N LEU A 560 18.41 18.94 30.57
CA LEU A 560 19.41 17.90 30.80
C LEU A 560 19.73 17.25 29.46
N THR A 561 21.01 17.10 29.14
CA THR A 561 21.46 16.43 27.91
C THR A 561 22.08 15.09 28.27
N PHE A 562 21.59 14.04 27.63
CA PHE A 562 22.04 12.68 27.84
C PHE A 562 22.64 12.10 26.57
N THR A 563 23.68 11.27 26.72
CA THR A 563 24.27 10.52 25.60
C THR A 563 24.81 9.16 26.03
N ASP A 564 24.89 8.23 25.09
CA ASP A 564 25.66 6.98 25.21
C ASP A 564 27.14 7.16 24.82
N GLY A 565 27.53 8.37 24.37
CA GLY A 565 28.86 8.67 23.85
C GLY A 565 29.07 8.33 22.38
N LYS A 566 28.10 7.69 21.73
CA LYS A 566 28.21 7.13 20.37
C LYS A 566 27.12 7.65 19.46
N SER A 567 25.90 7.12 19.59
CA SER A 567 24.82 7.26 18.61
C SER A 567 23.56 7.88 19.18
N ILE A 568 23.41 7.86 20.50
CA ILE A 568 22.23 8.34 21.21
C ILE A 568 22.59 9.67 21.85
N GLU A 569 21.82 10.69 21.49
CA GLU A 569 21.81 11.98 22.18
C GLU A 569 20.36 12.45 22.26
N PHE A 570 19.95 12.92 23.44
CA PHE A 570 18.65 13.59 23.60
C PHE A 570 18.67 14.62 24.72
N VAL A 571 17.75 15.58 24.60
CA VAL A 571 17.53 16.62 25.61
C VAL A 571 16.18 16.41 26.27
N ILE A 572 16.15 16.49 27.60
CA ILE A 572 14.94 16.32 28.39
C ILE A 572 14.82 17.40 29.47
N GLY A 573 13.60 17.75 29.86
CA GLY A 573 13.38 18.68 30.98
C GLY A 573 13.65 18.00 32.32
N LYS A 574 14.29 18.72 33.25
CA LYS A 574 14.66 18.22 34.60
C LYS A 574 13.47 17.66 35.39
N ASN A 575 12.27 18.20 35.18
CA ASN A 575 11.06 17.82 35.90
C ASN A 575 10.24 16.73 35.20
N ARG A 576 10.72 16.14 34.09
CA ARG A 576 9.95 15.14 33.34
C ARG A 576 9.81 13.80 34.08
N PHE A 577 10.87 13.35 34.74
CA PHE A 577 10.86 12.16 35.59
C PHE A 577 11.39 12.50 36.97
N GLU A 578 10.84 11.89 38.02
CA GLU A 578 11.20 12.19 39.40
C GLU A 578 12.70 11.96 39.67
N VAL A 579 13.24 10.88 39.10
CA VAL A 579 14.65 10.50 39.20
C VAL A 579 15.63 11.58 38.69
N LEU A 580 15.17 12.47 37.80
CA LEU A 580 16.00 13.51 37.19
C LEU A 580 16.18 14.75 38.07
N LYS A 581 15.29 15.00 39.04
CA LYS A 581 15.29 16.24 39.82
C LYS A 581 16.59 16.45 40.62
N GLN A 582 17.18 15.35 41.09
CA GLN A 582 18.42 15.32 41.88
C GLN A 582 19.60 14.76 41.07
N SER A 583 19.50 14.68 39.74
CA SER A 583 20.56 14.11 38.93
C SER A 583 21.81 15.00 38.90
N GLU A 584 23.01 14.41 38.85
CA GLU A 584 24.31 15.10 38.82
C GLU A 584 25.06 14.92 37.49
N LEU A 585 25.96 15.86 37.15
CA LEU A 585 26.74 15.73 35.92
C LEU A 585 27.64 14.49 36.00
N GLY A 586 27.61 13.68 34.95
CA GLY A 586 28.30 12.40 34.88
C GLY A 586 27.50 11.22 35.40
N GLN A 587 26.36 11.45 36.07
CA GLN A 587 25.54 10.37 36.56
C GLN A 587 24.96 9.58 35.39
N ILE A 588 24.97 8.26 35.53
CA ILE A 588 24.39 7.34 34.55
C ILE A 588 22.97 6.99 34.98
N LEU A 589 22.05 7.07 34.03
CA LEU A 589 20.67 6.66 34.20
C LEU A 589 20.28 5.68 33.11
N LYS A 590 19.32 4.82 33.43
CA LYS A 590 18.70 3.89 32.49
C LYS A 590 17.44 4.54 31.95
N PHE A 591 17.25 4.48 30.64
CA PHE A 591 16.02 4.92 29.98
C PHE A 591 15.49 3.85 29.03
N LYS A 592 14.17 3.71 28.96
CA LYS A 592 13.53 3.10 27.80
C LYS A 592 13.33 4.19 26.76
N LEU A 593 13.83 3.98 25.54
CA LEU A 593 13.88 4.99 24.49
C LEU A 593 13.05 4.55 23.28
N HIS A 594 12.09 5.36 22.87
CA HIS A 594 11.43 5.19 21.58
C HIS A 594 12.23 5.92 20.49
N LYS A 595 12.71 5.18 19.49
CA LYS A 595 13.36 5.73 18.30
C LYS A 595 12.29 6.11 17.28
N GLN A 596 11.98 7.39 17.19
CA GLN A 596 11.03 7.93 16.22
C GLN A 596 11.75 8.30 14.92
N GLU A 597 11.22 7.83 13.80
CA GLU A 597 11.65 8.25 12.46
C GLU A 597 11.03 9.61 12.11
N ILE A 598 11.85 10.54 11.63
CA ILE A 598 11.43 11.86 11.16
C ILE A 598 11.89 11.98 9.71
N LYS A 599 10.94 12.07 8.78
CA LYS A 599 11.22 12.34 7.37
C LYS A 599 11.24 13.85 7.15
N LYS A 600 12.39 14.39 6.75
CA LYS A 600 12.55 15.79 6.38
C LYS A 600 12.86 15.91 4.90
N GLU A 601 12.17 16.82 4.22
CA GLU A 601 12.62 17.28 2.91
C GLU A 601 13.78 18.26 3.09
N VAL A 602 14.91 17.95 2.47
CA VAL A 602 16.10 18.80 2.40
C VAL A 602 16.50 18.98 0.95
N GLU A 603 17.08 20.15 0.63
CA GLU A 603 17.63 20.39 -0.69
C GLU A 603 18.72 19.37 -1.00
N ALA A 604 18.63 18.77 -2.19
CA ALA A 604 19.64 17.83 -2.62
C ALA A 604 21.00 18.53 -2.74
N LYS A 605 22.09 17.77 -2.55
CA LYS A 605 23.48 18.25 -2.68
C LYS A 605 23.77 18.92 -4.04
N PHE A 606 22.97 18.60 -5.06
CA PHE A 606 22.94 19.27 -6.35
C PHE A 606 21.54 19.85 -6.57
N SER A 607 21.43 21.16 -6.80
CA SER A 607 20.14 21.85 -6.88
C SER A 607 19.20 21.32 -7.99
N TRP A 608 19.74 20.69 -9.05
CA TRP A 608 18.94 20.10 -10.12
C TRP A 608 18.16 18.83 -9.70
N LEU A 609 18.52 18.19 -8.57
CA LEU A 609 17.86 16.97 -8.08
C LEU A 609 16.58 17.29 -7.28
N GLY A 610 16.25 18.57 -7.11
CA GLY A 610 15.10 19.00 -6.31
C GLY A 610 15.29 18.74 -4.82
N LYS A 611 14.18 18.40 -4.14
CA LYS A 611 14.18 18.07 -2.71
C LYS A 611 14.33 16.57 -2.51
N THR A 612 15.22 16.17 -1.61
CA THR A 612 15.40 14.78 -1.17
C THR A 612 14.82 14.59 0.23
N VAL A 613 14.19 13.45 0.49
CA VAL A 613 13.73 13.09 1.83
C VAL A 613 14.88 12.42 2.57
N VAL A 614 15.33 13.03 3.66
CA VAL A 614 16.30 12.44 4.59
C VAL A 614 15.56 11.98 5.84
N THR A 615 15.90 10.78 6.28
CA THR A 615 15.40 10.20 7.52
C THR A 615 16.34 10.57 8.68
N GLU A 616 15.82 11.36 9.62
CA GLU A 616 16.44 11.61 10.92
C GLU A 616 15.78 10.72 11.99
N TYR A 617 16.52 10.45 13.07
CA TYR A 617 15.98 9.71 14.21
C TYR A 617 16.01 10.56 15.47
N LYS A 618 14.90 10.56 16.20
CA LYS A 618 14.77 11.22 17.49
C LYS A 618 14.54 10.17 18.57
N HIS A 619 15.35 10.20 19.62
CA HIS A 619 15.16 9.35 20.80
C HIS A 619 14.22 10.05 21.78
N ILE A 620 13.06 9.45 22.04
CA ILE A 620 12.06 9.94 22.99
C ILE A 620 12.16 9.09 24.27
N PRO A 621 12.58 9.69 25.40
CA PRO A 621 12.61 8.97 26.67
C PRO A 621 11.19 8.65 27.17
N LEU A 622 10.93 7.38 27.49
CA LEU A 622 9.62 6.89 27.91
C LEU A 622 9.51 6.76 29.44
N VAL A 623 10.49 6.09 30.04
CA VAL A 623 10.66 5.91 31.50
C VAL A 623 12.15 5.96 31.84
N ALA A 624 12.47 6.29 33.10
CA ALA A 624 13.83 6.49 33.58
C ALA A 624 14.05 5.91 34.98
N GLU A 625 15.21 5.29 35.19
CA GLU A 625 15.67 4.72 36.46
C GLU A 625 17.13 5.10 36.73
N LYS A 626 17.56 5.01 37.99
CA LYS A 626 18.98 5.17 38.33
C LYS A 626 19.78 3.98 37.80
N SER A 627 21.00 4.22 37.34
CA SER A 627 21.99 3.15 37.18
C SER A 627 22.86 3.09 38.42
N GLU A 628 23.34 1.89 38.74
CA GLU A 628 24.34 1.63 39.79
C GLU A 628 25.78 1.90 39.30
N LYS A 629 25.94 2.23 38.01
CA LYS A 629 27.25 2.54 37.42
C LYS A 629 27.84 3.84 37.96
N LYS A 630 29.17 3.89 38.03
CA LYS A 630 29.92 5.06 38.49
C LYS A 630 29.81 6.20 37.48
N HIS A 631 30.05 7.41 37.94
CA HIS A 631 29.98 8.59 37.09
C HIS A 631 30.92 8.47 35.88
N TRP A 632 30.39 8.77 34.69
CA TRP A 632 31.10 8.74 33.39
C TRP A 632 31.59 7.37 32.93
N GLU A 633 31.28 6.28 33.64
CA GLU A 633 31.80 4.93 33.38
C GLU A 633 31.49 4.39 31.98
N ILE A 634 30.33 4.74 31.41
CA ILE A 634 29.91 4.25 30.08
C ILE A 634 30.62 4.95 28.91
N LEU A 635 31.31 6.07 29.16
CA LEU A 635 32.07 6.74 28.13
C LEU A 635 33.43 6.06 27.93
N GLU A 636 33.90 6.08 26.70
CA GLU A 636 35.21 5.54 26.35
C GLU A 636 36.33 6.40 26.95
N ASP A 637 37.42 5.74 27.34
CA ASP A 637 38.64 6.45 27.73
C ASP A 637 39.40 6.90 26.48
N THR A 638 39.98 8.08 26.55
CA THR A 638 40.87 8.62 25.53
C THR A 638 42.08 9.28 26.16
N PHE A 639 43.09 9.51 25.34
CA PHE A 639 44.30 10.21 25.73
C PHE A 639 44.53 11.36 24.77
N ALA A 640 45.08 12.47 25.28
CA ALA A 640 45.39 13.62 24.47
C ALA A 640 46.68 14.29 24.90
N ILE A 641 47.34 14.97 23.95
CA ILE A 641 48.51 15.81 24.18
C ILE A 641 48.09 17.28 24.12
N VAL A 642 48.52 18.08 25.10
CA VAL A 642 48.34 19.53 25.06
C VAL A 642 49.26 20.13 24.00
N ASP A 643 48.67 20.62 22.91
CA ASP A 643 49.41 21.22 21.80
C ASP A 643 49.57 22.74 21.96
N TYR A 644 48.54 23.41 22.46
CA TYR A 644 48.52 24.85 22.65
C TYR A 644 47.63 25.27 23.81
N ILE A 645 47.94 26.40 24.44
CA ILE A 645 47.14 26.98 25.53
C ILE A 645 46.83 28.44 25.18
N ASN A 646 45.55 28.76 25.06
CA ASN A 646 45.08 30.14 24.96
C ASN A 646 44.99 30.73 26.37
N LYS A 647 46.01 31.51 26.76
CA LYS A 647 46.09 32.12 28.09
C LYS A 647 45.00 33.16 28.35
N GLU A 648 44.58 33.92 27.34
CA GLU A 648 43.54 34.95 27.49
C GLU A 648 42.17 34.34 27.79
N LYS A 649 41.83 33.24 27.12
CA LYS A 649 40.53 32.56 27.27
C LYS A 649 40.56 31.44 28.30
N SER A 650 41.74 31.11 28.83
CA SER A 650 41.97 29.93 29.70
C SER A 650 41.47 28.62 29.07
N ILE A 651 41.70 28.45 27.76
CA ILE A 651 41.30 27.26 26.99
C ILE A 651 42.54 26.49 26.53
N ILE A 652 42.52 25.19 26.76
CA ILE A 652 43.50 24.22 26.29
C ILE A 652 43.07 23.68 24.94
N HIS A 653 44.02 23.62 24.01
CA HIS A 653 43.90 22.93 22.74
C HIS A 653 44.72 21.64 22.85
N ALA A 654 44.07 20.50 22.73
CA ALA A 654 44.73 19.21 22.76
C ALA A 654 44.37 18.37 21.54
N ILE A 655 45.20 17.37 21.25
CA ILE A 655 45.00 16.43 20.15
C ILE A 655 44.89 15.03 20.74
N THR A 656 43.79 14.34 20.46
CA THR A 656 43.58 12.98 20.95
C THR A 656 44.44 11.96 20.21
N THR A 657 44.53 10.72 20.71
CA THR A 657 45.18 9.59 20.03
C THR A 657 44.57 9.28 18.66
N ASP A 658 43.30 9.61 18.46
CA ASP A 658 42.59 9.47 17.18
C ASP A 658 42.74 10.71 16.28
N ASN A 659 43.67 11.61 16.60
CA ASN A 659 43.94 12.85 15.87
C ASN A 659 42.76 13.82 15.80
N LYS A 660 41.88 13.83 16.82
CA LYS A 660 40.80 14.81 16.95
C LYS A 660 41.30 16.01 17.75
N GLU A 661 41.07 17.21 17.22
CA GLU A 661 41.27 18.45 17.97
C GLU A 661 40.15 18.63 19.00
N VAL A 662 40.53 18.87 20.24
CA VAL A 662 39.61 19.06 21.37
C VAL A 662 39.99 20.31 22.16
N PHE A 663 38.97 20.95 22.72
CA PHE A 663 39.10 22.21 23.43
C PHE A 663 38.42 22.11 24.79
N PHE A 664 39.12 22.45 25.87
CA PHE A 664 38.56 22.43 27.21
C PHE A 664 39.17 23.51 28.11
N PRO A 665 38.46 23.98 29.15
CA PRO A 665 39.01 24.94 30.10
C PRO A 665 40.22 24.37 30.85
N GLN A 666 41.13 25.26 31.26
CA GLN A 666 42.23 24.89 32.16
C GLN A 666 41.69 24.15 33.41
N ILE A 667 42.39 23.08 33.82
CA ILE A 667 42.02 22.28 34.99
C ILE A 667 42.79 22.73 36.23
N LYS A 668 42.34 22.31 37.42
CA LYS A 668 42.97 22.71 38.71
C LYS A 668 44.46 22.38 38.78
N SER A 669 44.86 21.21 38.28
CA SER A 669 46.25 20.83 38.11
C SER A 669 46.79 21.44 36.80
N GLU A 670 47.07 22.74 36.81
CA GLU A 670 47.42 23.54 35.62
C GLU A 670 48.28 22.76 34.62
N LEU A 671 47.72 22.52 33.43
CA LEU A 671 48.40 21.82 32.35
C LEU A 671 49.32 22.77 31.58
N GLN A 672 50.45 22.24 31.12
CA GLN A 672 51.43 22.92 30.28
C GLN A 672 51.46 22.32 28.86
N ILE A 673 52.00 23.08 27.91
CA ILE A 673 52.21 22.58 26.54
C ILE A 673 53.15 21.35 26.61
N GLY A 674 52.75 20.26 25.97
CA GLY A 674 53.48 18.99 26.02
C GLY A 674 53.03 18.04 27.13
N ASP A 675 52.13 18.45 28.03
CA ASP A 675 51.53 17.54 29.01
C ASP A 675 50.55 16.58 28.34
N PHE A 676 50.52 15.34 28.84
CA PHE A 676 49.56 14.34 28.43
C PHE A 676 48.39 14.29 29.42
N VAL A 677 47.20 13.98 28.90
CA VAL A 677 46.00 13.81 29.71
C VAL A 677 45.28 12.52 29.37
N THR A 678 44.62 11.95 30.37
CA THR A 678 43.57 10.94 30.21
C THR A 678 42.21 11.60 30.44
N ALA A 679 41.19 11.17 29.70
CA ALA A 679 39.85 11.72 29.80
C ALA A 679 38.79 10.72 29.31
N LYS A 680 37.54 10.98 29.65
CA LYS A 680 36.36 10.39 29.02
C LYS A 680 35.96 11.20 27.79
N ILE A 681 35.70 10.54 26.67
CA ILE A 681 35.38 11.19 25.38
C ILE A 681 33.92 10.95 24.99
N TYR A 682 33.31 11.96 24.37
CA TYR A 682 32.05 11.81 23.64
C TYR A 682 31.94 12.82 22.51
N THR A 683 31.05 12.55 21.56
CA THR A 683 30.72 13.49 20.48
C THR A 683 29.41 14.18 20.78
N LYS A 684 29.38 15.51 20.68
CA LYS A 684 28.19 16.35 20.84
C LYS A 684 27.85 17.00 19.51
N LYS A 685 26.57 16.98 19.13
CA LYS A 685 26.11 17.77 17.98
C LYS A 685 25.98 19.24 18.37
N PHE A 686 26.64 20.12 17.62
CA PHE A 686 26.52 21.56 17.79
C PHE A 686 26.23 22.21 16.43
N LYS A 687 24.97 22.61 16.23
CA LYS A 687 24.43 23.02 14.91
C LYS A 687 24.62 21.87 13.91
N ASP A 688 25.23 22.14 12.76
CA ASP A 688 25.49 21.14 11.70
C ASP A 688 26.84 20.42 11.86
N ASP A 689 27.58 20.68 12.95
CA ASP A 689 28.92 20.14 13.16
C ASP A 689 29.01 19.25 14.40
N ASN A 690 29.84 18.21 14.31
CA ASN A 690 30.08 17.27 15.40
C ASN A 690 31.33 17.73 16.16
N ARG A 691 31.14 18.11 17.43
CA ARG A 691 32.25 18.50 18.31
C ARG A 691 32.61 17.35 19.25
N THR A 692 33.90 17.16 19.45
CA THR A 692 34.42 16.19 20.41
C THR A 692 34.66 16.88 21.75
N GLU A 693 34.13 16.30 22.82
CA GLU A 693 34.16 16.84 24.18
C GLU A 693 34.90 15.88 25.12
N LEU A 694 35.63 16.44 26.09
CA LEU A 694 36.36 15.68 27.11
C LEU A 694 35.82 15.94 28.52
N ARG A 695 35.75 14.89 29.33
CA ARG A 695 35.32 14.92 30.75
C ARG A 695 36.30 14.12 31.62
N GLN A 696 36.28 14.37 32.93
CA GLN A 696 37.21 13.74 33.90
C GLN A 696 38.69 13.84 33.48
N ILE A 697 39.08 15.01 32.99
CA ILE A 697 40.43 15.25 32.47
C ILE A 697 41.43 15.22 33.63
N GLN A 698 42.47 14.40 33.50
CA GLN A 698 43.54 14.26 34.48
C GLN A 698 44.88 14.23 33.76
N LYS A 699 45.89 14.90 34.32
CA LYS A 699 47.27 14.82 33.84
C LYS A 699 47.79 13.38 34.03
N ILE A 700 48.46 12.85 33.02
CA ILE A 700 49.09 11.51 33.05
C ILE A 700 50.54 11.62 32.58
N ASP A 701 51.38 10.71 33.08
CA ASP A 701 52.78 10.64 32.66
C ASP A 701 52.90 10.18 31.20
N LYS A 702 53.85 10.77 30.47
CA LYS A 702 54.19 10.45 29.08
C LYS A 702 54.53 8.97 28.92
N GLY A 703 55.34 8.41 29.81
CA GLY A 703 55.81 7.02 29.71
C GLY A 703 54.65 6.00 29.69
N SER A 704 53.56 6.32 30.39
CA SER A 704 52.38 5.46 30.48
C SER A 704 51.45 5.50 29.26
N VAL A 705 51.62 6.48 28.36
CA VAL A 705 50.61 6.79 27.32
C VAL A 705 51.18 6.93 25.92
N ILE A 706 52.48 7.19 25.78
CA ILE A 706 53.11 7.47 24.48
C ILE A 706 52.89 6.34 23.46
N SER A 707 52.87 5.09 23.92
CA SER A 707 52.63 3.90 23.10
C SER A 707 51.21 3.81 22.52
N LYS A 708 50.26 4.61 23.04
CA LYS A 708 48.89 4.70 22.52
C LYS A 708 48.74 5.66 21.35
N PHE A 709 49.75 6.51 21.10
CA PHE A 709 49.78 7.38 19.94
C PHE A 709 50.34 6.64 18.72
N GLN A 710 50.00 7.15 17.53
CA GLN A 710 50.48 6.57 16.28
C GLN A 710 52.01 6.58 16.25
N THR A 711 52.59 5.43 15.89
CA THR A 711 54.04 5.26 15.76
C THR A 711 54.38 4.76 14.38
N GLN A 712 55.34 5.40 13.70
CA GLN A 712 55.83 4.97 12.38
C GLN A 712 57.35 5.11 12.27
N ILE A 713 57.91 4.35 11.35
CA ILE A 713 59.31 4.44 10.93
C ILE A 713 59.43 5.53 9.86
N ALA A 714 60.34 6.47 10.07
CA ALA A 714 60.68 7.52 9.13
C ALA A 714 62.15 7.44 8.75
N ILE A 715 62.47 7.87 7.53
CA ILE A 715 63.87 8.05 7.10
C ILE A 715 64.27 9.51 7.22
N VAL A 716 65.50 9.76 7.65
CA VAL A 716 66.11 11.09 7.64
C VAL A 716 66.64 11.37 6.24
N ASP A 717 66.05 12.32 5.52
CA ASP A 717 66.40 12.67 4.14
C ASP A 717 67.22 13.95 4.01
N GLY A 718 67.45 14.65 5.12
CA GLY A 718 68.36 15.78 5.13
C GLY A 718 68.70 16.24 6.54
N VAL A 719 69.98 16.50 6.78
CA VAL A 719 70.48 17.09 8.03
C VAL A 719 71.02 18.47 7.72
N ASN A 720 70.58 19.48 8.46
CA ASN A 720 71.03 20.85 8.30
C ASN A 720 71.74 21.32 9.57
N GLU A 721 73.06 21.19 9.58
CA GLU A 721 73.90 21.58 10.71
C GLU A 721 73.83 23.09 11.02
N GLN A 722 73.73 23.95 10.00
CA GLN A 722 73.63 25.41 10.24
C GLN A 722 72.33 25.79 10.95
N LYS A 723 71.22 25.16 10.56
CA LYS A 723 69.90 25.39 11.14
C LYS A 723 69.60 24.50 12.35
N GLN A 724 70.54 23.63 12.73
CA GLN A 724 70.43 22.70 13.87
C GLN A 724 69.11 21.91 13.83
N LEU A 725 68.83 21.29 12.68
CA LEU A 725 67.60 20.50 12.45
C LEU A 725 67.84 19.40 11.42
N PHE A 726 66.94 18.41 11.38
CA PHE A 726 66.89 17.42 10.32
C PHE A 726 65.45 17.25 9.80
N HIS A 727 65.34 16.93 8.52
CA HIS A 727 64.09 16.55 7.86
C HIS A 727 63.92 15.04 7.92
N PHE A 728 62.66 14.60 8.01
CA PHE A 728 62.31 13.19 8.00
C PHE A 728 61.08 12.97 7.13
N ILE A 729 60.98 11.76 6.59
CA ILE A 729 59.87 11.34 5.73
C ILE A 729 59.30 10.00 6.21
N ILE A 730 57.99 9.98 6.45
CA ILE A 730 57.19 8.78 6.71
C ILE A 730 56.52 8.31 5.39
N SER A 731 55.98 9.25 4.61
CA SER A 731 55.40 9.02 3.28
C SER A 731 55.36 10.32 2.48
N SER A 732 54.97 10.26 1.20
CA SER A 732 54.78 11.46 0.35
C SER A 732 53.79 12.50 0.92
N LYS A 733 52.90 12.09 1.83
CA LYS A 733 51.94 12.99 2.51
C LYS A 733 52.33 13.35 3.94
N LEU A 734 53.29 12.64 4.52
CA LEU A 734 53.69 12.77 5.93
C LEU A 734 55.21 12.92 6.02
N GLN A 735 55.64 14.16 6.19
CA GLN A 735 57.03 14.52 6.38
C GLN A 735 57.11 15.69 7.37
N GLY A 736 58.29 15.93 7.93
CA GLY A 736 58.44 16.99 8.89
C GLY A 736 59.89 17.31 9.21
N ILE A 737 60.05 18.24 10.14
CA ILE A 737 61.35 18.70 10.61
C ILE A 737 61.39 18.49 12.11
N VAL A 738 62.53 18.03 12.62
CA VAL A 738 62.83 18.02 14.05
C VAL A 738 64.03 18.91 14.30
N LYS A 739 63.89 19.85 15.23
CA LYS A 739 65.01 20.71 15.65
C LYS A 739 65.84 20.01 16.71
N TYR A 740 67.14 20.27 16.74
CA TYR A 740 68.04 19.75 17.77
C TYR A 740 67.71 20.25 19.18
N THR A 741 66.92 21.32 19.31
CA THR A 741 66.37 21.77 20.60
C THR A 741 65.24 20.89 21.12
N GLU A 742 64.65 20.04 20.27
CA GLU A 742 63.50 19.18 20.58
C GLU A 742 63.94 17.72 20.85
N THR A 743 65.18 17.36 20.51
CA THR A 743 65.72 16.01 20.68
C THR A 743 67.23 15.99 20.86
N ASN A 744 67.72 15.00 21.61
CA ASN A 744 69.16 14.73 21.74
C ASN A 744 69.72 13.90 20.56
N LEU A 745 68.87 13.42 19.66
CA LEU A 745 69.31 12.65 18.49
C LEU A 745 70.08 13.51 17.49
N ARG A 746 71.13 12.93 16.92
CA ARG A 746 71.95 13.50 15.84
C ARG A 746 72.10 12.46 14.73
N PRO A 747 71.01 12.14 14.01
CA PRO A 747 71.04 11.13 12.96
C PRO A 747 71.80 11.63 11.73
N ASN A 748 72.31 10.71 10.93
CA ASN A 748 72.84 10.99 9.60
C ASN A 748 71.73 10.89 8.54
N GLU A 749 71.96 11.49 7.38
CA GLU A 749 71.09 11.27 6.22
C GLU A 749 71.09 9.78 5.83
N GLY A 750 69.90 9.19 5.71
CA GLY A 750 69.67 7.77 5.45
C GLY A 750 69.37 6.91 6.69
N ASP A 751 69.55 7.47 7.90
CA ASP A 751 69.19 6.78 9.13
C ASP A 751 67.66 6.66 9.28
N PHE A 752 67.23 5.52 9.84
CA PHE A 752 65.84 5.34 10.24
C PHE A 752 65.65 5.79 11.70
N VAL A 753 64.52 6.45 11.93
CA VAL A 753 64.05 6.86 13.26
C VAL A 753 62.62 6.39 13.48
N LYS A 754 62.31 6.04 14.71
CA LYS A 754 60.95 5.67 15.12
C LYS A 754 60.30 6.86 15.80
N LEU A 755 59.15 7.29 15.28
CA LEU A 755 58.45 8.49 15.70
C LEU A 755 57.09 8.11 16.28
N SER A 756 56.78 8.55 17.50
CA SER A 756 55.40 8.63 17.97
C SER A 756 54.90 10.05 17.79
N PHE A 757 53.74 10.22 17.17
CA PHE A 757 53.21 11.52 16.77
C PHE A 757 51.69 11.62 16.89
N ALA A 758 51.20 12.86 16.88
CA ALA A 758 49.81 13.19 16.62
C ALA A 758 49.73 14.07 15.36
N THR A 759 48.62 14.00 14.63
CA THR A 759 48.39 14.82 13.43
C THR A 759 47.29 15.83 13.65
N LYS A 760 47.44 17.02 13.09
CA LYS A 760 46.38 18.02 12.99
C LYS A 760 46.29 18.59 11.59
N THR A 761 45.15 19.14 11.23
CA THR A 761 44.94 19.74 9.91
C THR A 761 45.04 21.25 10.04
N ASP A 762 45.91 21.91 9.26
CA ASP A 762 46.01 23.36 9.30
C ASP A 762 44.88 24.06 8.49
N LYS A 763 44.90 25.40 8.50
CA LYS A 763 43.89 26.23 7.81
C LYS A 763 43.85 25.98 6.29
N ASP A 764 44.95 25.49 5.72
CA ASP A 764 45.08 25.19 4.28
C ASP A 764 44.74 23.71 3.98
N LYS A 765 44.15 22.99 4.95
CA LYS A 765 43.83 21.56 4.89
C LYS A 765 45.06 20.66 4.72
N LYS A 766 46.25 21.14 5.07
CA LYS A 766 47.48 20.32 5.07
C LYS A 766 47.64 19.65 6.42
N LEU A 767 48.01 18.37 6.39
CA LEU A 767 48.29 17.62 7.59
C LEU A 767 49.64 18.06 8.19
N ARG A 768 49.67 18.37 9.48
CA ARG A 768 50.88 18.69 10.23
C ARG A 768 51.13 17.65 11.32
N LEU A 769 52.38 17.23 11.45
CA LEU A 769 52.84 16.30 12.46
C LEU A 769 53.26 17.05 13.72
N LYS A 770 52.82 16.57 14.87
CA LYS A 770 53.33 16.93 16.19
C LYS A 770 54.10 15.73 16.72
N ILE A 771 55.43 15.84 16.74
CA ILE A 771 56.29 14.78 17.26
C ILE A 771 56.19 14.76 18.80
N LEU A 772 55.93 13.58 19.33
CA LEU A 772 55.73 13.34 20.78
C LEU A 772 56.95 12.62 21.37
N SER A 773 57.50 11.66 20.63
CA SER A 773 58.79 11.03 20.92
C SER A 773 59.48 10.61 19.63
N ILE A 774 60.79 10.56 19.69
CA ILE A 774 61.65 10.08 18.63
C ILE A 774 62.79 9.28 19.23
N GLU A 775 63.10 8.13 18.63
CA GLU A 775 64.20 7.27 19.02
C GLU A 775 64.91 6.71 17.78
N THR A 776 66.17 6.34 17.94
CA THR A 776 66.91 5.57 16.92
C THR A 776 66.30 4.19 16.79
N THR A 777 66.33 3.62 15.58
CA THR A 777 65.81 2.28 15.34
C THR A 777 66.65 1.57 14.30
N GLU A 778 66.78 0.26 14.47
CA GLU A 778 67.33 -0.65 13.46
C GLU A 778 66.25 -1.15 12.50
N GLU A 779 64.96 -0.87 12.78
CA GLU A 779 63.86 -1.20 11.88
C GLU A 779 64.00 -0.42 10.56
N VAL A 780 63.88 -1.14 9.44
CA VAL A 780 63.99 -0.57 8.09
C VAL A 780 62.64 -0.57 7.39
N ASN A 781 62.38 0.47 6.59
CA ASN A 781 61.21 0.54 5.71
C ASN A 781 61.65 0.49 4.24
N PRO A 782 61.45 -0.65 3.53
CA PRO A 782 61.86 -0.81 2.12
C PRO A 782 61.18 0.18 1.15
N ASN A 783 60.06 0.80 1.55
CA ASN A 783 59.40 1.82 0.75
C ASN A 783 60.09 3.19 0.83
N LEU A 784 60.98 3.38 1.81
CA LEU A 784 61.71 4.63 2.04
C LEU A 784 63.21 4.49 1.75
N ARG A 785 63.76 3.27 1.69
CA ARG A 785 65.16 2.99 1.36
C ARG A 785 65.29 1.75 0.48
N LYS A 786 66.13 1.82 -0.54
CA LYS A 786 66.43 0.72 -1.46
C LYS A 786 67.92 0.65 -1.71
N ASP A 787 68.44 -0.57 -1.76
CA ASP A 787 69.76 -0.85 -2.33
C ASP A 787 69.55 -1.23 -3.80
N ILE A 788 70.27 -0.57 -4.70
CA ILE A 788 70.14 -0.69 -6.15
C ILE A 788 71.50 -0.94 -6.80
N THR A 789 71.50 -1.62 -7.94
CA THR A 789 72.69 -1.80 -8.78
C THR A 789 72.34 -1.37 -10.20
N GLY A 790 73.16 -0.53 -10.80
CA GLY A 790 72.89 -0.02 -12.14
C GLY A 790 74.05 0.72 -12.76
N ILE A 791 73.84 1.20 -13.98
CA ILE A 791 74.75 2.12 -14.65
C ILE A 791 74.37 3.53 -14.17
N MET A 792 75.36 4.26 -13.68
CA MET A 792 75.21 5.66 -13.30
C MET A 792 75.52 6.53 -14.51
N GLU A 793 74.52 7.27 -14.99
CA GLU A 793 74.60 8.18 -16.14
C GLU A 793 74.83 9.61 -15.68
N MET A 794 75.97 10.18 -16.07
CA MET A 794 76.35 11.56 -15.76
C MET A 794 75.48 12.59 -16.50
N LYS A 795 75.18 13.71 -15.85
CA LYS A 795 74.43 14.83 -16.42
C LYS A 795 75.15 16.16 -16.13
N TYR A 796 75.17 17.02 -17.14
CA TYR A 796 75.87 18.30 -17.14
C TYR A 796 74.85 19.41 -17.38
N LYS A 797 74.84 20.48 -16.57
CA LYS A 797 73.95 21.62 -16.81
C LYS A 797 74.45 22.51 -17.94
N ASN A 798 75.76 22.56 -18.16
CA ASN A 798 76.43 23.23 -19.28
C ASN A 798 77.33 22.24 -20.00
N TYR A 799 77.29 22.23 -21.34
CA TYR A 799 78.09 21.33 -22.18
C TYR A 799 79.61 21.63 -22.17
N ASP A 800 80.03 22.74 -21.56
CA ASP A 800 81.43 23.19 -21.50
C ASP A 800 82.12 22.92 -20.14
N GLU A 801 81.49 22.19 -19.21
CA GLU A 801 82.09 21.81 -17.91
C GLU A 801 82.62 20.37 -17.93
N ASP A 802 83.89 20.18 -17.52
CA ASP A 802 84.55 18.86 -17.44
C ASP A 802 84.00 17.96 -16.31
N ASN A 803 83.21 18.51 -15.37
CA ASN A 803 82.70 17.78 -14.20
C ASN A 803 81.17 17.66 -14.23
N PRO A 804 80.62 16.46 -13.96
CA PRO A 804 79.17 16.26 -13.92
C PRO A 804 78.52 17.03 -12.77
N ASP A 805 77.33 17.59 -13.01
CA ASP A 805 76.54 18.32 -12.01
C ASP A 805 75.66 17.42 -11.15
N PHE A 806 75.27 16.27 -11.68
CA PHE A 806 74.51 15.21 -11.02
C PHE A 806 74.54 13.98 -11.92
N ALA A 807 74.07 12.85 -11.41
CA ALA A 807 73.91 11.65 -12.21
C ALA A 807 72.57 10.98 -11.93
N PHE A 808 72.23 9.96 -12.71
CA PHE A 808 71.08 9.10 -12.47
C PHE A 808 71.46 7.63 -12.56
N ILE A 809 70.88 6.80 -11.68
CA ILE A 809 70.92 5.35 -11.81
C ILE A 809 69.49 4.93 -12.14
N GLY A 810 69.12 4.83 -13.42
CA GLY A 810 67.71 4.74 -13.81
C GLY A 810 66.94 5.99 -13.36
N ASP A 811 65.91 5.83 -12.53
CA ASP A 811 65.10 6.95 -11.99
C ASP A 811 65.66 7.56 -10.69
N TYR A 812 66.82 7.10 -10.21
CA TYR A 812 67.37 7.47 -8.91
C TYR A 812 68.40 8.61 -9.04
N TYR A 813 68.11 9.77 -8.44
CA TYR A 813 68.93 10.97 -8.54
C TYR A 813 70.20 10.87 -7.68
N VAL A 814 71.36 11.09 -8.29
CA VAL A 814 72.66 11.13 -7.62
C VAL A 814 73.14 12.59 -7.53
N PRO A 815 73.31 13.15 -6.32
CA PRO A 815 73.73 14.53 -6.15
C PRO A 815 75.22 14.75 -6.42
N LYS A 816 75.59 15.95 -6.90
CA LYS A 816 76.97 16.38 -7.22
C LYS A 816 78.00 16.01 -6.14
N TYR A 817 77.70 16.32 -4.88
CA TYR A 817 78.64 16.09 -3.77
C TYR A 817 79.03 14.62 -3.63
N LEU A 818 78.16 13.68 -4.04
CA LEU A 818 78.43 12.25 -3.96
C LEU A 818 79.35 11.81 -5.10
N LEU A 819 79.22 12.42 -6.27
CA LEU A 819 80.16 12.23 -7.40
C LEU A 819 81.55 12.76 -7.03
N GLU A 820 81.61 13.98 -6.50
CA GLU A 820 82.86 14.62 -6.05
C GLU A 820 83.54 13.82 -4.93
N LYS A 821 82.76 13.35 -3.94
CA LYS A 821 83.25 12.55 -2.81
C LYS A 821 83.93 11.25 -3.26
N HIS A 822 83.40 10.61 -4.30
CA HIS A 822 83.94 9.35 -4.83
C HIS A 822 84.82 9.55 -6.07
N ASN A 823 85.10 10.80 -6.46
CA ASN A 823 85.87 11.19 -7.65
C ASN A 823 85.38 10.50 -8.93
N ILE A 824 84.05 10.43 -9.11
CA ILE A 824 83.42 9.78 -10.26
C ILE A 824 83.08 10.84 -11.31
N ILE A 825 83.77 10.78 -12.45
CA ILE A 825 83.68 11.75 -13.54
C ILE A 825 83.09 11.16 -14.84
N ASP A 826 82.98 9.83 -14.94
CA ASP A 826 82.49 9.11 -16.12
C ASP A 826 81.41 8.09 -15.74
N ASP A 827 80.56 7.73 -16.71
CA ASP A 827 79.55 6.68 -16.56
C ASP A 827 80.18 5.37 -16.07
N CYS A 828 79.66 4.82 -14.97
CA CYS A 828 80.19 3.60 -14.39
C CYS A 828 79.10 2.75 -13.74
N ARG A 829 79.38 1.46 -13.55
CA ARG A 829 78.49 0.57 -12.82
C ARG A 829 78.73 0.72 -11.33
N VAL A 830 77.66 0.86 -10.56
CA VAL A 830 77.74 1.06 -9.11
C VAL A 830 76.69 0.23 -8.37
N ASN A 831 77.03 -0.14 -7.14
CA ASN A 831 76.05 -0.42 -6.11
C ASN A 831 75.75 0.90 -5.40
N ALA A 832 74.48 1.18 -5.12
CA ALA A 832 74.07 2.43 -4.51
C ALA A 832 72.93 2.22 -3.53
N ARG A 833 72.90 3.03 -2.48
CA ARG A 833 71.77 3.11 -1.55
C ARG A 833 71.01 4.39 -1.82
N ALA A 834 69.71 4.24 -2.07
CA ALA A 834 68.82 5.35 -2.33
C ALA A 834 67.72 5.44 -1.27
N ILE A 835 67.36 6.67 -0.94
CA ILE A 835 66.29 7.01 -0.01
C ILE A 835 65.21 7.80 -0.73
N TYR A 836 63.98 7.71 -0.23
CA TYR A 836 62.87 8.50 -0.73
C TYR A 836 62.91 9.90 -0.12
N ALA A 837 63.07 10.93 -0.95
CA ALA A 837 63.20 12.34 -0.56
C ALA A 837 61.93 13.16 -0.85
N GLY A 838 60.75 12.52 -0.76
CA GLY A 838 59.44 13.18 -0.78
C GLY A 838 58.74 13.15 -2.14
N ASP A 839 59.44 13.56 -3.21
CA ASP A 839 58.97 13.55 -4.59
C ASP A 839 59.84 12.71 -5.54
N LYS A 840 61.07 12.40 -5.13
CA LYS A 840 62.06 11.63 -5.90
C LYS A 840 62.88 10.72 -5.01
N TRP A 841 63.53 9.74 -5.62
CA TRP A 841 64.54 8.94 -4.95
C TRP A 841 65.91 9.61 -5.07
N LYS A 842 66.60 9.79 -3.95
CA LYS A 842 67.94 10.39 -3.86
C LYS A 842 68.94 9.33 -3.40
N VAL A 843 70.05 9.20 -4.10
CA VAL A 843 71.17 8.33 -3.73
C VAL A 843 72.00 9.00 -2.63
N THR A 844 72.31 8.25 -1.58
CA THR A 844 73.08 8.73 -0.41
C THR A 844 74.41 8.00 -0.22
N GLU A 845 74.54 6.78 -0.74
CA GLU A 845 75.79 6.00 -0.71
C GLU A 845 76.05 5.38 -2.08
N ILE A 846 77.31 5.35 -2.50
CA ILE A 846 77.77 4.73 -3.74
C ILE A 846 79.00 3.88 -3.45
N GLU A 847 79.03 2.69 -4.05
CA GLU A 847 80.20 1.82 -4.13
C GLU A 847 80.42 1.46 -5.60
N LYS A 848 81.58 1.86 -6.14
CA LYS A 848 81.94 1.58 -7.53
C LYS A 848 82.26 0.10 -7.68
N ILE A 849 81.71 -0.53 -8.71
CA ILE A 849 81.96 -1.95 -9.05
C ILE A 849 83.18 -2.06 -9.96
#